data_AF-A0A7J4KB69-F1
#
_entry.id   AF-A0A7J4KB69-F1
#
_cell.length_a   1.000
_cell.length_b   1.000
_cell.length_c   1.000
_cell.angle_alpha   90.00
_cell.angle_beta   90.00
_cell.angle_gamma   90.00
#
_symmetry.space_group_name_H-M   'P 1'
#
loop_
_entity.id
_entity.type
_entity.pdbx_description
1 polymer ?
#
loop_
_entity_poly.entity_id
_entity_poly.type
_entity_poly.pdbx_seq_one_letter_code
_entity_poly.pdbx_strand_id
1 'polypeptide(L)'
;MPDEKELKYKSTADIKVPKKIFEQVIGQEEALKIIKKASLQRRHVLLIGEPGTGKCSGKNTIIPTSEGDFRAEDIYKILYKNNEEVEREDGFYLKPSKNIDLFTINKAGKIEKEQIIAAYKSKEKKKCLKITSRSGAEIILSGEHPILSVEKGVFVFKKAEQLIKGTVIGMARSLPLLNKEEIVIKPTKTTEVIDNKQDYLIKYKNNNGISCINLSLPKKMNKDLAYMLGVYVAEGDYSGVVNFSNKDKRIKERIKEIAIKNLSYPKELIIDTEEKLAFKRGRTFGAILELAFDQKVWDYEKRKKLEKQSGKKRIPKIVMCGKENIIRAFLAGYIDGDGHFDKQGLEVSSASKELINDLRLLLLKLGIISRTTKKLKYASNTEKKTRREYYYLTVSGNENLVKLKKDLHLLKEYKKNRLEELSFKKGNTNVDLLFESQELLKELKDNIIINYKNYKTHNQNFNRFARGVQVPSREYIQRLVTEINKELYKMKGLRFNLVKYEKYSEYIKEGIKNFYKNLEENKKYFSERSFQRYRKGEVQPSLNMVCKVNNIKNKSKEFYQLFKKAGELMNLNSKAGKSFENKLLKTTMISMEQSETMLDEFCKKITQIEFILKKLEIISDSDIFLDKIKKIEFVEEDTYDFEVKNTHNFIVGNGIIIHNSLLGQALAEELPPNKLVDVLSFPNEQDENNPLIRVMPRNKGKELVNKLRIQGFASSKNMNILFFILLIASLVTPWWIRKQYGDILAAASLIGSMILLASFIFFFSINRRMAPQQKIKIPKLLVDSSEYKTSPFIDASGAKSGALLGDVLHDPLQTFSPLHSSYLNNKKSKLDKIVNRILKENELIKKDNYIFTYTKPKKYFTFGYNNKIEENNEILSVNKYKFKGSLIKLITESGKELIVTPEHKVAVKGLFNKINYIRADKIKSRHRLITLN
;
A
#
# COMPACT_ATOMS: atom_id res chain seq x y z
N MET A 1 6.18 36.01 -6.04
CA MET A 1 6.87 34.73 -5.75
C MET A 1 7.52 34.88 -4.39
N PRO A 2 7.35 33.95 -3.44
CA PRO A 2 8.12 34.01 -2.20
C PRO A 2 9.60 33.74 -2.52
N ASP A 3 10.48 34.46 -1.84
CA ASP A 3 11.91 34.63 -2.13
C ASP A 3 12.65 33.34 -2.53
N GLU A 4 13.29 33.39 -3.69
CA GLU A 4 14.23 32.38 -4.18
C GLU A 4 15.48 32.34 -3.29
N LYS A 5 15.42 31.56 -2.20
CA LYS A 5 16.66 31.03 -1.60
C LYS A 5 17.18 29.93 -2.52
N GLU A 6 18.39 30.13 -3.05
CA GLU A 6 19.16 29.12 -3.80
C GLU A 6 19.00 27.73 -3.17
N LEU A 7 18.47 26.78 -3.94
CA LEU A 7 18.36 25.39 -3.54
C LEU A 7 19.78 24.78 -3.42
N LYS A 8 20.31 24.71 -2.19
CA LYS A 8 21.63 24.15 -1.83
C LYS A 8 21.86 22.66 -2.14
N TYR A 9 20.92 21.98 -2.79
CA TYR A 9 20.93 20.52 -2.96
C TYR A 9 21.12 20.17 -4.42
N LYS A 10 22.14 19.36 -4.75
CA LYS A 10 22.44 18.94 -6.13
C LYS A 10 21.61 17.72 -6.56
N SER A 11 21.11 16.96 -5.59
CA SER A 11 20.28 15.76 -5.80
C SER A 11 19.27 15.58 -4.67
N THR A 12 18.13 14.94 -4.96
CA THR A 12 17.20 14.42 -3.95
C THR A 12 17.83 13.45 -2.95
N ALA A 13 19.00 12.87 -3.24
CA ALA A 13 19.79 12.10 -2.29
C ALA A 13 20.44 12.98 -1.20
N ASP A 14 20.67 14.28 -1.51
CA ASP A 14 21.23 15.26 -0.58
C ASP A 14 20.15 15.86 0.34
N ILE A 15 18.88 15.61 0.03
CA ILE A 15 17.75 16.01 0.88
C ILE A 15 17.78 15.09 2.10
N LYS A 16 18.33 15.60 3.21
CA LYS A 16 18.23 14.94 4.50
C LYS A 16 16.76 14.74 4.83
N VAL A 17 16.29 13.50 4.67
CA VAL A 17 14.96 13.11 5.12
C VAL A 17 14.95 13.31 6.64
N PRO A 18 14.05 14.16 7.16
CA PRO A 18 13.98 14.38 8.60
C PRO A 18 13.80 13.05 9.33
N LYS A 19 14.54 12.86 10.43
CA LYS A 19 14.43 11.64 11.26
C LYS A 19 13.02 11.45 11.82
N LYS A 20 12.27 12.55 11.97
CA LYS A 20 10.91 12.56 12.49
C LYS A 20 9.92 12.28 11.37
N ILE A 21 9.17 11.18 11.48
CA ILE A 21 8.17 10.71 10.50
C ILE A 21 7.18 11.82 10.11
N PHE A 22 6.79 12.65 11.08
CA PHE A 22 5.93 13.82 10.87
C PHE A 22 6.49 14.83 9.85
N GLU A 23 7.79 15.08 9.86
CA GLU A 23 8.43 16.07 8.98
C GLU A 23 8.65 15.52 7.56
N GLN A 24 8.30 14.25 7.33
CA GLN A 24 8.35 13.60 6.02
C GLN A 24 7.04 13.75 5.21
N VAL A 25 6.00 14.39 5.75
CA VAL A 25 4.77 14.71 5.02
C VAL A 25 5.04 15.89 4.08
N ILE A 26 5.20 15.61 2.78
CA ILE A 26 5.56 16.61 1.77
C ILE A 26 4.30 17.21 1.16
N GLY A 27 4.28 18.53 0.95
CA GLY A 27 3.18 19.25 0.27
C GLY A 27 2.01 19.66 1.17
N GLN A 28 2.12 19.46 2.49
CA GLN A 28 1.10 19.82 3.48
C GLN A 28 1.71 20.69 4.60
N GLU A 29 2.49 21.69 4.21
CA GLU A 29 3.29 22.53 5.13
C GLU A 29 2.42 23.28 6.14
N GLU A 30 1.23 23.72 5.74
CA GLU A 30 0.25 24.33 6.63
C GLU A 30 -0.28 23.34 7.67
N ALA A 31 -0.69 22.13 7.26
CA ALA A 31 -1.16 21.10 8.18
C ALA A 31 -0.05 20.71 9.18
N LEU A 32 1.19 20.59 8.71
CA LEU A 32 2.35 20.36 9.56
C LEU A 32 2.60 21.50 10.53
N LYS A 33 2.47 22.76 10.09
CA LYS A 33 2.62 23.93 10.96
C LYS A 33 1.51 23.99 12.01
N ILE A 34 0.27 23.65 11.65
CA ILE A 34 -0.88 23.62 12.54
C ILE A 34 -0.71 22.50 13.58
N ILE A 35 -0.32 21.29 13.17
CA ILE A 35 -0.10 20.16 14.08
C ILE A 35 1.10 20.43 15.00
N LYS A 36 2.21 21.00 14.49
CA LYS A 36 3.34 21.45 15.32
C LYS A 36 2.92 22.50 16.34
N LYS A 37 2.16 23.51 15.91
CA LYS A 37 1.64 24.55 16.81
C LYS A 37 0.68 23.96 17.83
N ALA A 38 -0.24 23.08 17.43
CA ALA A 38 -1.17 22.40 18.32
C ALA A 38 -0.42 21.55 19.36
N SER A 39 0.57 20.77 18.93
CA SER A 39 1.45 19.98 19.79
C SER A 39 2.24 20.84 20.78
N LEU A 40 2.91 21.91 20.31
CA LEU A 40 3.65 22.86 21.15
C LEU A 40 2.72 23.58 22.16
N GLN A 41 1.49 23.89 21.73
CA GLN A 41 0.47 24.55 22.54
C GLN A 41 -0.36 23.58 23.38
N ARG A 42 0.00 22.28 23.40
CA ARG A 42 -0.70 21.23 24.18
C ARG A 42 -2.19 21.09 23.83
N ARG A 43 -2.55 21.33 22.58
CA ARG A 43 -3.91 21.14 22.05
C ARG A 43 -4.07 19.71 21.54
N HIS A 44 -5.27 19.15 21.71
CA HIS A 44 -5.64 17.87 21.14
C HIS A 44 -5.68 17.97 19.61
N VAL A 45 -5.11 16.97 18.93
CA VAL A 45 -5.14 16.85 17.47
C VAL A 45 -6.06 15.69 17.11
N LEU A 46 -7.20 15.99 16.50
CA LEU A 46 -8.10 14.98 15.94
C LEU A 46 -7.74 14.79 14.47
N LEU A 47 -7.18 13.63 14.14
CA LEU A 47 -6.94 13.22 12.75
C LEU A 47 -8.17 12.47 12.25
N ILE A 48 -8.96 13.10 11.40
CA ILE A 48 -10.15 12.49 10.79
C ILE A 48 -9.71 11.86 9.47
N GLY A 49 -9.79 10.53 9.41
CA GLY A 49 -9.56 9.73 8.21
C GLY A 49 -10.38 8.44 8.28
N GLU A 50 -10.38 7.65 7.22
CA GLU A 50 -10.94 6.30 7.31
C GLU A 50 -10.14 5.53 8.38
N PRO A 51 -10.81 5.03 9.41
CA PRO A 51 -10.16 4.44 10.57
C PRO A 51 -9.59 3.06 10.30
N GLY A 52 -8.64 2.64 11.15
CA GLY A 52 -8.13 1.28 11.21
C GLY A 52 -8.00 0.67 9.82
N THR A 53 -7.25 1.33 8.91
CA THR A 53 -7.37 1.23 7.44
C THR A 53 -7.28 -0.17 6.83
N GLY A 54 -7.19 -1.23 7.65
CA GLY A 54 -7.54 -2.57 7.24
C GLY A 54 -6.62 -3.08 6.17
N LYS A 55 -5.43 -2.49 6.02
CA LYS A 55 -4.42 -2.81 5.02
C LYS A 55 -3.78 -4.13 5.37
N CYS A 56 -4.52 -5.20 5.19
CA CYS A 56 -4.09 -6.50 5.63
C CYS A 56 -3.89 -7.42 4.42
N SER A 57 -2.90 -8.30 4.54
CA SER A 57 -2.63 -9.38 3.61
C SER A 57 -3.27 -10.67 4.09
N GLY A 58 -3.69 -11.53 3.16
CA GLY A 58 -4.28 -12.83 3.51
C GLY A 58 -3.28 -13.73 4.25
N LYS A 59 -3.76 -14.54 5.19
CA LYS A 59 -2.93 -15.38 6.08
C LYS A 59 -1.87 -16.25 5.38
N ASN A 60 -2.18 -16.74 4.19
CA ASN A 60 -1.32 -17.64 3.42
C ASN A 60 -0.29 -16.90 2.57
N THR A 61 -0.26 -15.57 2.63
CA THR A 61 0.72 -14.75 1.92
C THR A 61 2.11 -15.10 2.45
N ILE A 62 2.97 -15.60 1.56
CA ILE A 62 4.39 -15.83 1.87
C ILE A 62 5.05 -14.46 1.92
N ILE A 63 5.91 -14.23 2.91
CA ILE A 63 6.69 -13.01 3.09
C ILE A 63 8.16 -13.43 3.28
N PRO A 64 9.05 -13.07 2.33
CA PRO A 64 10.49 -13.28 2.48
C PRO A 64 11.04 -12.39 3.61
N THR A 65 11.81 -12.98 4.51
CA THR A 65 12.44 -12.28 5.66
C THR A 65 13.93 -12.59 5.72
N SER A 66 14.69 -11.88 6.56
CA SER A 66 16.10 -12.19 6.84
C SER A 66 16.31 -13.57 7.49
N GLU A 67 15.27 -14.16 8.08
CA GLU A 67 15.34 -15.49 8.73
C GLU A 67 14.84 -16.63 7.84
N GLY A 68 14.11 -16.33 6.77
CA GLY A 68 13.49 -17.33 5.89
C GLY A 68 12.20 -16.82 5.25
N ASP A 69 11.59 -17.65 4.42
CA ASP A 69 10.29 -17.33 3.80
C ASP A 69 9.18 -17.93 4.69
N PHE A 70 8.31 -17.08 5.23
CA PHE A 70 7.26 -17.47 6.17
C PHE A 70 5.89 -17.03 5.69
N ARG A 71 4.82 -17.71 6.10
CA ARG A 71 3.47 -17.18 5.89
C ARG A 71 3.23 -16.03 6.86
N ALA A 72 2.37 -15.08 6.49
CA ALA A 72 1.97 -13.99 7.37
C ALA A 72 1.52 -14.49 8.75
N GLU A 73 0.69 -15.53 8.79
CA GLU A 73 0.27 -16.17 10.05
C GLU A 73 1.45 -16.72 10.88
N ASP A 74 2.45 -17.32 10.23
CA ASP A 74 3.62 -17.89 10.91
C ASP A 74 4.50 -16.80 11.52
N ILE A 75 4.68 -15.68 10.82
CA ILE A 75 5.39 -14.50 11.33
C ILE A 75 4.68 -13.98 12.58
N TYR A 76 3.36 -13.79 12.51
CA TYR A 76 2.57 -13.33 13.65
C TYR A 76 2.73 -14.27 14.86
N LYS A 77 2.66 -15.59 14.67
CA LYS A 77 2.86 -16.58 15.73
C LYS A 77 4.26 -16.52 16.35
N ILE A 78 5.30 -16.27 15.54
CA ILE A 78 6.68 -16.12 16.03
C ILE A 78 6.79 -14.88 16.93
N LEU A 79 6.19 -13.77 16.50
CA LEU A 79 6.20 -12.52 17.26
C LEU A 79 5.37 -12.62 18.55
N TYR A 80 4.23 -13.32 18.50
CA TYR A 80 3.33 -13.55 19.62
C TYR A 80 3.98 -14.30 20.79
N LYS A 81 4.80 -15.33 20.51
CA LYS A 81 5.43 -16.15 21.56
C LYS A 81 6.24 -15.35 22.59
N ASN A 82 6.68 -14.15 22.24
CA ASN A 82 7.59 -13.35 23.07
C ASN A 82 6.99 -12.00 23.50
N ASN A 83 5.69 -11.77 23.29
CA ASN A 83 5.05 -10.47 23.51
C ASN A 83 3.61 -10.61 23.97
N GLU A 84 3.14 -9.64 24.76
CA GLU A 84 1.72 -9.54 25.12
C GLU A 84 0.93 -8.93 23.94
N GLU A 85 -0.23 -9.53 23.69
CA GLU A 85 -1.16 -9.09 22.66
C GLU A 85 -2.16 -8.11 23.27
N VAL A 86 -2.35 -6.97 22.61
CA VAL A 86 -3.36 -5.98 23.00
C VAL A 86 -4.59 -6.21 22.13
N GLU A 87 -5.65 -6.75 22.71
CA GLU A 87 -6.94 -6.87 22.03
C GLU A 87 -7.56 -5.48 21.83
N ARG A 88 -8.00 -5.23 20.60
CA ARG A 88 -8.80 -4.06 20.23
C ARG A 88 -10.07 -4.53 19.54
N GLU A 89 -11.02 -3.63 19.36
CA GLU A 89 -12.33 -4.00 18.81
C GLU A 89 -12.27 -4.61 17.40
N ASP A 90 -11.30 -4.21 16.58
CA ASP A 90 -11.15 -4.64 15.18
C ASP A 90 -10.19 -5.82 14.98
N GLY A 91 -9.39 -6.15 16.00
CA GLY A 91 -8.34 -7.15 15.90
C GLY A 91 -7.36 -7.12 17.05
N PHE A 92 -6.26 -7.82 16.86
CA PHE A 92 -5.21 -8.00 17.84
C PHE A 92 -3.95 -7.31 17.37
N TYR A 93 -3.31 -6.58 18.29
CA TYR A 93 -2.10 -5.82 18.03
C TYR A 93 -0.94 -6.33 18.88
N LEU A 94 0.24 -6.34 18.28
CA LEU A 94 1.44 -6.82 18.92
C LEU A 94 2.63 -5.92 18.60
N LYS A 95 3.36 -5.50 19.63
CA LYS A 95 4.65 -4.82 19.48
C LYS A 95 5.78 -5.85 19.61
N PRO A 96 6.63 -6.05 18.60
CA PRO A 96 7.70 -7.04 18.65
C PRO A 96 8.78 -6.69 19.68
N SER A 97 9.13 -7.65 20.54
CA SER A 97 10.39 -7.69 21.29
C SER A 97 11.55 -8.27 20.49
N LYS A 98 11.27 -9.15 19.53
CA LYS A 98 12.25 -9.76 18.62
C LYS A 98 12.26 -9.01 17.29
N ASN A 99 13.45 -8.63 16.83
CA ASN A 99 13.64 -8.02 15.52
C ASN A 99 13.59 -9.10 14.43
N ILE A 100 12.59 -9.03 13.56
CA ILE A 100 12.56 -9.75 12.27
C ILE A 100 12.65 -8.69 11.18
N ASP A 101 13.54 -8.86 10.21
CA ASP A 101 13.66 -7.93 9.10
C ASP A 101 12.85 -8.41 7.89
N LEU A 102 12.07 -7.50 7.31
CA LEU A 102 11.42 -7.68 6.02
C LEU A 102 12.25 -7.02 4.92
N PHE A 103 12.13 -7.53 3.70
CA PHE A 103 12.71 -6.88 2.53
C PHE A 103 11.78 -5.79 2.02
N THR A 104 12.33 -4.60 1.80
CA THR A 104 11.60 -3.38 1.45
C THR A 104 12.22 -2.73 0.21
N ILE A 105 11.55 -1.74 -0.36
CA ILE A 105 12.04 -0.96 -1.49
C ILE A 105 12.23 0.50 -1.07
N ASN A 106 13.43 1.03 -1.28
CA ASN A 106 13.74 2.43 -1.01
C ASN A 106 13.25 3.36 -2.14
N LYS A 107 13.44 4.68 -1.98
CA LYS A 107 13.01 5.69 -2.98
C LYS A 107 13.76 5.59 -4.33
N ALA A 108 14.94 4.98 -4.35
CA ALA A 108 15.69 4.71 -5.58
C ALA A 108 15.23 3.40 -6.26
N GLY A 109 14.23 2.71 -5.70
CA GLY A 109 13.73 1.44 -6.21
C GLY A 109 14.65 0.27 -5.89
N LYS A 110 15.56 0.38 -4.92
CA LYS A 110 16.49 -0.68 -4.50
C LYS A 110 15.98 -1.45 -3.30
N ILE A 111 16.33 -2.73 -3.23
CA ILE A 111 15.93 -3.61 -2.12
C ILE A 111 16.79 -3.34 -0.88
N GLU A 112 16.13 -3.12 0.25
CA GLU A 112 16.76 -2.95 1.57
C GLU A 112 16.09 -3.85 2.61
N LYS A 113 16.60 -3.85 3.85
CA LYS A 113 16.05 -4.61 4.98
C LYS A 113 15.56 -3.64 6.04
N GLU A 114 14.35 -3.84 6.54
CA GLU A 114 13.79 -3.02 7.62
C GLU A 114 13.09 -3.89 8.67
N GLN A 115 13.21 -3.46 9.92
CA GLN A 115 12.68 -4.19 11.08
C GLN A 115 11.17 -4.02 11.20
N ILE A 116 10.49 -5.10 11.58
CA ILE A 116 9.09 -5.05 11.99
C ILE A 116 8.98 -4.31 13.33
N ILE A 117 8.14 -3.28 13.40
CA ILE A 117 7.88 -2.47 14.60
C ILE A 117 6.50 -2.71 15.22
N ALA A 118 5.55 -3.24 14.43
CA ALA A 118 4.23 -3.64 14.88
C ALA A 118 3.67 -4.76 14.00
N ALA A 119 2.80 -5.59 14.56
CA ALA A 119 2.04 -6.59 13.82
C ALA A 119 0.56 -6.53 14.23
N TYR A 120 -0.32 -6.77 13.27
CA TYR A 120 -1.77 -6.77 13.46
C TYR A 120 -2.40 -8.03 12.86
N LYS A 121 -3.45 -8.51 13.52
CA LYS A 121 -4.29 -9.63 13.07
C LYS A 121 -5.76 -9.26 13.20
N SER A 122 -6.56 -9.45 12.15
CA SER A 122 -8.00 -9.19 12.22
C SER A 122 -8.74 -10.21 13.09
N LYS A 123 -9.77 -9.76 13.81
CA LYS A 123 -10.63 -10.63 14.64
C LYS A 123 -11.58 -11.50 13.79
N GLU A 124 -12.07 -10.93 12.69
CA GLU A 124 -12.94 -11.61 11.72
C GLU A 124 -12.30 -11.66 10.32
N LYS A 125 -12.86 -12.52 9.46
CA LYS A 125 -12.47 -12.60 8.05
C LYS A 125 -12.90 -11.32 7.35
N LYS A 126 -11.97 -10.69 6.64
CA LYS A 126 -12.26 -9.47 5.85
C LYS A 126 -12.52 -9.85 4.40
N LYS A 127 -13.40 -9.09 3.74
CA LYS A 127 -13.55 -9.14 2.28
C LYS A 127 -12.27 -8.59 1.64
N CYS A 128 -11.60 -9.44 0.88
CA CYS A 128 -10.33 -9.19 0.25
C CYS A 128 -10.43 -9.34 -1.28
N LEU A 129 -9.49 -8.71 -1.97
CA LEU A 129 -9.23 -8.82 -3.38
C LEU A 129 -8.04 -9.76 -3.59
N LYS A 130 -8.29 -10.84 -4.31
CA LYS A 130 -7.25 -11.72 -4.84
C LYS A 130 -6.83 -11.23 -6.22
N ILE A 131 -5.62 -10.71 -6.31
CA ILE A 131 -5.06 -10.13 -7.52
C ILE A 131 -4.09 -11.12 -8.14
N THR A 132 -4.25 -11.41 -9.43
CA THR A 132 -3.36 -12.28 -10.20
C THR A 132 -2.72 -11.48 -11.34
N SER A 133 -1.39 -11.46 -11.39
CA SER A 133 -0.62 -10.83 -12.46
C SER A 133 -0.56 -11.69 -13.74
N ARG A 134 -0.08 -11.11 -14.84
CA ARG A 134 0.12 -11.80 -16.12
C ARG A 134 1.23 -12.85 -16.06
N SER A 135 2.26 -12.64 -15.25
CA SER A 135 3.28 -13.65 -14.91
C SER A 135 2.76 -14.74 -13.97
N GLY A 136 1.55 -14.57 -13.41
CA GLY A 136 0.90 -15.57 -12.55
C GLY A 136 1.24 -15.44 -11.06
N ALA A 137 1.84 -14.32 -10.64
CA ALA A 137 1.92 -13.96 -9.24
C ALA A 137 0.52 -13.70 -8.67
N GLU A 138 0.22 -14.27 -7.51
CA GLU A 138 -1.04 -14.10 -6.79
C GLU A 138 -0.79 -13.38 -5.45
N ILE A 139 -1.67 -12.46 -5.06
CA ILE A 139 -1.71 -11.87 -3.71
C ILE A 139 -3.15 -11.67 -3.28
N ILE A 140 -3.41 -11.77 -1.98
CA ILE A 140 -4.72 -11.49 -1.38
C ILE A 140 -4.55 -10.31 -0.42
N LEU A 141 -5.29 -9.23 -0.67
CA LEU A 141 -5.21 -7.99 0.08
C LEU A 141 -6.61 -7.44 0.36
N SER A 142 -6.78 -6.66 1.41
CA SER A 142 -7.97 -5.82 1.55
C SER A 142 -8.05 -4.74 0.45
N GLY A 143 -9.25 -4.20 0.20
CA GLY A 143 -9.47 -3.15 -0.80
C GLY A 143 -8.61 -1.91 -0.59
N GLU A 144 -8.40 -1.53 0.66
CA GLU A 144 -7.63 -0.34 1.07
C GLU A 144 -6.10 -0.50 0.95
N HIS A 145 -5.60 -1.73 0.79
CA HIS A 145 -4.16 -1.99 0.81
C HIS A 145 -3.48 -1.43 -0.45
N PRO A 146 -2.51 -0.50 -0.33
CA PRO A 146 -1.83 0.06 -1.48
C PRO A 146 -0.80 -0.91 -2.06
N ILE A 147 -0.83 -1.08 -3.37
CA ILE A 147 0.16 -1.86 -4.12
C ILE A 147 1.01 -0.89 -4.95
N LEU A 148 2.31 -1.18 -5.04
CA LEU A 148 3.18 -0.42 -5.93
C LEU A 148 2.68 -0.53 -7.37
N SER A 149 2.59 0.59 -8.04
CA SER A 149 2.17 0.77 -9.42
C SER A 149 3.07 1.80 -10.08
N VAL A 150 2.79 2.11 -11.34
CA VAL A 150 3.48 3.16 -12.09
C VAL A 150 2.45 4.05 -12.76
N GLU A 151 2.66 5.36 -12.68
CA GLU A 151 1.89 6.37 -13.40
C GLU A 151 2.85 7.38 -13.99
N LYS A 152 2.71 7.68 -15.29
CA LYS A 152 3.50 8.72 -15.98
C LYS A 152 5.02 8.56 -15.76
N GLY A 153 5.48 7.32 -15.69
CA GLY A 153 6.88 7.00 -15.44
C GLY A 153 7.34 7.36 -14.03
N VAL A 154 6.47 7.24 -13.04
CA VAL A 154 6.84 7.40 -11.62
C VAL A 154 6.20 6.27 -10.82
N PHE A 155 6.95 5.69 -9.89
CA PHE A 155 6.42 4.71 -8.96
C PHE A 155 5.44 5.37 -7.98
N VAL A 156 4.22 4.83 -7.90
CA VAL A 156 3.15 5.33 -7.04
C VAL A 156 2.45 4.16 -6.36
N PHE A 157 1.85 4.37 -5.20
CA PHE A 157 1.06 3.36 -4.52
C PHE A 157 -0.43 3.59 -4.76
N LYS A 158 -1.14 2.57 -5.27
CA LYS A 158 -2.59 2.62 -5.55
C LYS A 158 -3.34 1.64 -4.67
N LYS A 159 -4.49 2.03 -4.13
CA LYS A 159 -5.36 1.12 -3.35
C LYS A 159 -5.75 -0.09 -4.20
N ALA A 160 -5.82 -1.28 -3.60
CA ALA A 160 -6.18 -2.51 -4.31
C ALA A 160 -7.56 -2.44 -4.97
N GLU A 161 -8.53 -1.74 -4.37
CA GLU A 161 -9.88 -1.54 -4.93
C GLU A 161 -9.94 -0.66 -6.18
N GLN A 162 -8.94 0.22 -6.38
CA GLN A 162 -8.84 1.07 -7.56
C GLN A 162 -8.25 0.32 -8.75
N LEU A 163 -7.70 -0.88 -8.53
CA LEU A 163 -7.05 -1.66 -9.55
C LEU A 163 -8.08 -2.32 -10.45
N ILE A 164 -7.84 -2.24 -11.76
CA ILE A 164 -8.61 -2.94 -12.78
C ILE A 164 -7.72 -3.88 -13.57
N LYS A 165 -8.32 -4.82 -14.31
CA LYS A 165 -7.60 -5.69 -15.24
C LYS A 165 -6.79 -4.84 -16.22
N GLY A 166 -5.52 -5.19 -16.41
CA GLY A 166 -4.58 -4.45 -17.26
C GLY A 166 -3.74 -3.40 -16.53
N THR A 167 -4.11 -2.99 -15.32
CA THR A 167 -3.31 -2.08 -14.48
C THR A 167 -1.92 -2.66 -14.26
N VAL A 168 -0.89 -1.82 -14.30
CA VAL A 168 0.50 -2.23 -14.09
C VAL A 168 0.81 -2.18 -12.59
N ILE A 169 1.43 -3.23 -12.07
CA ILE A 169 1.89 -3.34 -10.69
C ILE A 169 3.40 -3.58 -10.64
N GLY A 170 4.03 -3.09 -9.58
CA GLY A 170 5.45 -3.27 -9.28
C GLY A 170 5.70 -4.53 -8.49
N MET A 171 6.72 -5.27 -8.91
CA MET A 171 7.19 -6.50 -8.29
C MET A 171 8.72 -6.45 -8.15
N ALA A 172 9.32 -7.14 -7.19
CA ALA A 172 10.76 -7.32 -7.11
C ALA A 172 11.27 -8.17 -8.29
N ARG A 173 12.36 -7.74 -8.93
CA ARG A 173 13.05 -8.48 -10.00
C ARG A 173 13.85 -9.65 -9.46
N SER A 174 14.39 -9.50 -8.26
CA SER A 174 15.14 -10.53 -7.55
C SER A 174 14.87 -10.44 -6.06
N LEU A 175 15.12 -11.52 -5.33
CA LEU A 175 15.08 -11.51 -3.86
C LEU A 175 16.46 -11.79 -3.29
N PRO A 176 16.85 -11.16 -2.17
CA PRO A 176 18.14 -11.43 -1.55
C PRO A 176 18.30 -12.87 -1.07
N LEU A 177 19.53 -13.39 -1.18
CA LEU A 177 19.92 -14.70 -0.67
C LEU A 177 20.25 -14.63 0.82
N LEU A 178 19.83 -15.63 1.58
CA LEU A 178 20.09 -15.70 3.03
C LEU A 178 21.37 -16.46 3.39
N ASN A 179 21.91 -17.24 2.44
CA ASN A 179 23.19 -17.95 2.55
C ASN A 179 23.28 -18.90 3.78
N LYS A 180 22.16 -19.46 4.23
CA LYS A 180 22.15 -20.47 5.30
C LYS A 180 22.62 -21.82 4.77
N GLU A 181 23.52 -22.48 5.49
CA GLU A 181 24.03 -23.80 5.12
C GLU A 181 23.91 -24.82 6.25
N GLU A 182 23.79 -24.39 7.49
CA GLU A 182 23.72 -25.31 8.63
C GLU A 182 22.36 -26.01 8.68
N ILE A 183 22.42 -27.34 8.69
CA ILE A 183 21.29 -28.22 8.89
C ILE A 183 21.10 -28.35 10.41
N VAL A 184 19.97 -27.86 10.91
CA VAL A 184 19.64 -27.93 12.34
C VAL A 184 18.60 -29.03 12.54
N ILE A 185 18.93 -30.01 13.37
CA ILE A 185 18.05 -31.14 13.67
C ILE A 185 17.87 -31.24 15.17
N LYS A 186 16.62 -31.48 15.59
CA LYS A 186 16.28 -31.75 16.98
C LYS A 186 15.88 -33.22 17.13
N PRO A 187 16.36 -33.93 18.16
CA PRO A 187 15.94 -35.30 18.43
C PRO A 187 14.44 -35.36 18.76
N THR A 188 13.83 -36.51 18.47
CA THR A 188 12.41 -36.77 18.75
C THR A 188 12.26 -38.09 19.50
N LYS A 189 11.08 -38.41 20.04
CA LYS A 189 10.83 -39.67 20.78
C LYS A 189 11.25 -40.93 20.01
N THR A 190 11.18 -40.89 18.68
CA THR A 190 11.49 -42.01 17.78
C THR A 190 12.83 -41.85 17.06
N THR A 191 13.53 -40.73 17.23
CA THR A 191 14.80 -40.46 16.52
C THR A 191 15.87 -39.97 17.48
N GLU A 192 16.90 -40.79 17.64
CA GLU A 192 18.14 -40.42 18.32
C GLU A 192 19.07 -39.72 17.34
N VAL A 193 19.68 -38.64 17.81
CA VAL A 193 20.65 -37.84 17.06
C VAL A 193 21.89 -37.73 17.91
N ILE A 194 22.98 -38.33 17.46
CA ILE A 194 24.30 -38.20 18.09
C ILE A 194 25.05 -37.12 17.32
N ASP A 195 25.43 -36.08 18.03
CA ASP A 195 26.14 -34.93 17.47
C ASP A 195 27.66 -35.21 17.46
N ASN A 196 28.23 -35.45 16.28
CA ASN A 196 29.68 -35.55 16.08
C ASN A 196 30.24 -34.23 15.54
N LYS A 197 31.57 -34.03 15.56
CA LYS A 197 32.20 -32.76 15.11
C LYS A 197 31.74 -32.31 13.71
N GLN A 198 31.66 -33.20 12.73
CA GLN A 198 31.34 -32.85 11.32
C GLN A 198 29.92 -33.25 10.88
N ASP A 199 29.37 -34.32 11.45
CA ASP A 199 28.11 -34.94 11.00
C ASP A 199 27.18 -35.25 12.19
N TYR A 200 25.90 -35.43 11.89
CA TYR A 200 24.94 -36.05 12.80
C TYR A 200 24.81 -37.54 12.49
N LEU A 201 24.98 -38.40 13.50
CA LEU A 201 24.60 -39.80 13.36
C LEU A 201 23.14 -39.96 13.80
N ILE A 202 22.28 -40.32 12.85
CA ILE A 202 20.84 -40.38 13.03
C ILE A 202 20.40 -41.84 13.11
N LYS A 203 19.60 -42.13 14.12
CA LYS A 203 19.13 -43.48 14.43
C LYS A 203 17.64 -43.47 14.75
N TYR A 204 16.86 -44.18 13.95
CA TYR A 204 15.42 -44.31 14.16
C TYR A 204 15.11 -45.55 15.02
N LYS A 205 14.29 -45.36 16.06
CA LYS A 205 13.75 -46.44 16.90
C LYS A 205 12.29 -46.68 16.58
N ASN A 206 11.95 -47.93 16.24
CA ASN A 206 10.54 -48.34 16.13
C ASN A 206 9.89 -48.38 17.52
N ASN A 207 8.56 -48.43 17.60
CA ASN A 207 7.80 -48.52 18.86
C ASN A 207 8.21 -49.70 19.77
N ASN A 208 8.84 -50.74 19.22
CA ASN A 208 9.33 -51.90 19.97
C ASN A 208 10.78 -51.72 20.48
N GLY A 209 11.35 -50.50 20.42
CA GLY A 209 12.72 -50.21 20.85
C GLY A 209 13.84 -50.68 19.90
N ILE A 210 13.51 -51.49 18.89
CA ILE A 210 14.48 -51.99 17.91
C ILE A 210 14.99 -50.83 17.04
N SER A 211 16.31 -50.72 17.03
CA SER A 211 17.05 -49.71 16.27
C SER A 211 17.12 -50.06 14.79
N CYS A 212 16.74 -49.11 13.93
CA CYS A 212 16.98 -49.21 12.49
C CYS A 212 18.45 -48.90 12.16
N ILE A 213 18.80 -48.96 10.86
CA ILE A 213 20.15 -48.61 10.38
C ILE A 213 20.56 -47.21 10.84
N ASN A 214 21.84 -47.03 11.18
CA ASN A 214 22.40 -45.71 11.50
C ASN A 214 22.85 -45.05 10.19
N LEU A 215 22.53 -43.77 10.03
CA LEU A 215 22.96 -42.99 8.87
C LEU A 215 23.68 -41.72 9.32
N SER A 216 24.73 -41.35 8.60
CA SER A 216 25.38 -40.05 8.80
C SER A 216 24.59 -38.96 8.08
N LEU A 217 24.65 -37.73 8.57
CA LEU A 217 24.14 -36.56 7.87
C LEU A 217 25.10 -35.39 8.09
N PRO A 218 25.69 -34.83 7.03
CA PRO A 218 26.54 -33.66 7.14
C PRO A 218 25.83 -32.50 7.82
N LYS A 219 26.51 -31.81 8.73
CA LYS A 219 25.96 -30.60 9.39
C LYS A 219 25.74 -29.43 8.44
N LYS A 220 26.45 -29.42 7.30
CA LYS A 220 26.32 -28.39 6.28
C LYS A 220 25.68 -28.96 5.02
N MET A 221 24.67 -28.27 4.52
CA MET A 221 24.06 -28.53 3.22
C MET A 221 25.12 -28.35 2.13
N ASN A 222 25.29 -29.37 1.29
CA ASN A 222 26.21 -29.36 0.16
C ASN A 222 25.47 -29.57 -1.16
N LYS A 223 26.16 -29.34 -2.29
CA LYS A 223 25.57 -29.43 -3.64
C LYS A 223 24.97 -30.82 -3.90
N ASP A 224 25.61 -31.86 -3.38
CA ASP A 224 25.22 -33.25 -3.59
C ASP A 224 23.90 -33.59 -2.89
N LEU A 225 23.76 -33.26 -1.61
CA LEU A 225 22.50 -33.42 -0.89
C LEU A 225 21.39 -32.58 -1.53
N ALA A 226 21.70 -31.34 -1.94
CA ALA A 226 20.74 -30.47 -2.62
C ALA A 226 20.25 -31.08 -3.94
N TYR A 227 21.16 -31.59 -4.77
CA TYR A 227 20.82 -32.29 -6.02
C TYR A 227 19.92 -33.51 -5.76
N MET A 228 20.32 -34.38 -4.82
CA MET A 228 19.52 -35.56 -4.45
C MET A 228 18.12 -35.18 -3.95
N LEU A 229 18.00 -34.11 -3.16
CA LEU A 229 16.69 -33.58 -2.72
C LEU A 229 15.88 -33.05 -3.89
N GLY A 230 16.50 -32.41 -4.89
CA GLY A 230 15.85 -31.98 -6.12
C GLY A 230 15.20 -33.16 -6.85
N VAL A 231 15.96 -34.23 -7.05
CA VAL A 231 15.44 -35.46 -7.70
C VAL A 231 14.36 -36.12 -6.82
N TYR A 232 14.53 -36.14 -5.50
CA TYR A 232 13.51 -36.69 -4.59
C TYR A 232 12.18 -35.91 -4.67
N VAL A 233 12.25 -34.58 -4.67
CA VAL A 233 11.03 -33.75 -4.79
C VAL A 233 10.38 -33.96 -6.16
N ALA A 234 11.14 -34.12 -7.24
CA ALA A 234 10.62 -34.46 -8.56
C ALA A 234 9.96 -35.86 -8.59
N GLU A 235 10.74 -36.92 -8.42
CA GLU A 235 10.36 -38.30 -8.75
C GLU A 235 10.37 -39.26 -7.55
N GLY A 236 10.71 -38.76 -6.37
CA GLY A 236 10.79 -39.57 -5.16
C GLY A 236 9.42 -39.92 -4.56
N ASP A 237 9.38 -41.11 -3.95
CA ASP A 237 8.26 -41.61 -3.15
C ASP A 237 8.76 -42.34 -1.89
N TYR A 238 7.92 -42.36 -0.86
CA TYR A 238 8.17 -43.10 0.37
C TYR A 238 6.99 -44.02 0.70
N SER A 239 7.29 -45.31 0.85
CA SER A 239 6.32 -46.32 1.27
C SER A 239 6.96 -47.34 2.22
N GLY A 240 7.62 -46.84 3.27
CA GLY A 240 8.48 -47.64 4.16
C GLY A 240 9.86 -47.97 3.58
N VAL A 241 10.06 -47.62 2.32
CA VAL A 241 11.30 -47.64 1.54
C VAL A 241 11.34 -46.28 0.82
N VAL A 242 12.51 -45.65 0.75
CA VAL A 242 12.70 -44.44 -0.06
C VAL A 242 13.00 -44.90 -1.49
N ASN A 243 12.22 -44.45 -2.46
CA ASN A 243 12.40 -44.81 -3.86
C ASN A 243 12.60 -43.54 -4.71
N PHE A 244 13.36 -43.69 -5.80
CA PHE A 244 13.52 -42.70 -6.86
C PHE A 244 13.17 -43.37 -8.19
N SER A 245 12.06 -42.97 -8.80
CA SER A 245 11.56 -43.58 -10.04
C SER A 245 12.14 -42.86 -11.27
N ASN A 246 13.25 -43.36 -11.81
CA ASN A 246 13.93 -42.79 -12.99
C ASN A 246 14.64 -43.88 -13.81
N LYS A 247 14.50 -43.83 -15.14
CA LYS A 247 15.15 -44.78 -16.07
C LYS A 247 16.59 -44.41 -16.42
N ASP A 248 17.01 -43.16 -16.22
CA ASP A 248 18.37 -42.71 -16.58
C ASP A 248 19.41 -43.25 -15.59
N LYS A 249 20.32 -44.08 -16.07
CA LYS A 249 21.38 -44.72 -15.28
C LYS A 249 22.30 -43.70 -14.62
N ARG A 250 22.61 -42.58 -15.27
CA ARG A 250 23.51 -41.53 -14.74
C ARG A 250 22.94 -40.88 -13.49
N ILE A 251 21.63 -40.62 -13.49
CA ILE A 251 20.93 -40.04 -12.33
C ILE A 251 20.92 -41.06 -11.18
N LYS A 252 20.60 -42.32 -11.45
CA LYS A 252 20.59 -43.39 -10.43
C LYS A 252 21.98 -43.60 -9.81
N GLU A 253 23.03 -43.67 -10.63
CA GLU A 253 24.42 -43.77 -10.16
C GLU A 253 24.80 -42.57 -9.28
N ARG A 254 24.44 -41.35 -9.70
CA ARG A 254 24.71 -40.15 -8.91
C ARG A 254 24.02 -40.19 -7.55
N ILE A 255 22.74 -40.55 -7.48
CA ILE A 255 21.99 -40.64 -6.22
C ILE A 255 22.60 -41.74 -5.32
N LYS A 256 22.98 -42.88 -5.91
CA LYS A 256 23.65 -43.97 -5.20
C LYS A 256 24.97 -43.50 -4.58
N GLU A 257 25.81 -42.80 -5.35
CA GLU A 257 27.06 -42.23 -4.84
C GLU A 257 26.84 -41.28 -3.66
N ILE A 258 25.87 -40.37 -3.78
CA ILE A 258 25.55 -39.37 -2.74
C ILE A 258 25.06 -40.07 -1.48
N ALA A 259 24.18 -41.07 -1.60
CA ALA A 259 23.69 -41.82 -0.44
C ALA A 259 24.82 -42.57 0.28
N ILE A 260 25.75 -43.17 -0.45
CA ILE A 260 26.89 -43.89 0.14
C ILE A 260 27.87 -42.92 0.79
N LYS A 261 28.27 -41.86 0.08
CA LYS A 261 29.32 -40.93 0.54
C LYS A 261 28.83 -39.98 1.62
N ASN A 262 27.66 -39.37 1.42
CA ASN A 262 27.18 -38.30 2.28
C ASN A 262 26.31 -38.86 3.42
N LEU A 263 25.55 -39.94 3.18
CA LEU A 263 24.68 -40.51 4.21
C LEU A 263 25.22 -41.79 4.87
N SER A 264 26.39 -42.28 4.43
CA SER A 264 26.94 -43.58 4.84
C SER A 264 25.94 -44.73 4.64
N TYR A 265 25.13 -44.67 3.59
CA TYR A 265 24.10 -45.66 3.33
C TYR A 265 24.72 -47.00 2.89
N PRO A 266 24.37 -48.14 3.52
CA PRO A 266 24.95 -49.44 3.15
C PRO A 266 24.65 -49.82 1.70
N LYS A 267 25.68 -50.10 0.91
CA LYS A 267 25.56 -50.42 -0.53
C LYS A 267 24.62 -51.59 -0.80
N GLU A 268 24.63 -52.60 0.07
CA GLU A 268 23.82 -53.82 -0.05
C GLU A 268 22.32 -53.59 0.12
N LEU A 269 21.93 -52.46 0.73
CA LEU A 269 20.53 -52.08 0.92
C LEU A 269 19.98 -51.23 -0.22
N ILE A 270 20.79 -50.94 -1.24
CA ILE A 270 20.41 -50.16 -2.42
C ILE A 270 20.08 -51.13 -3.56
N ILE A 271 18.81 -51.20 -3.92
CA ILE A 271 18.34 -52.00 -5.05
C ILE A 271 18.18 -51.09 -6.26
N ASP A 272 18.99 -51.34 -7.29
CA ASP A 272 18.92 -50.66 -8.57
C ASP A 272 18.21 -51.57 -9.58
N THR A 273 17.03 -51.15 -10.02
CA THR A 273 16.26 -51.80 -11.09
C THR A 273 16.22 -50.88 -12.30
N GLU A 274 15.85 -51.40 -13.47
CA GLU A 274 15.74 -50.59 -14.69
C GLU A 274 14.90 -49.31 -14.49
N GLU A 275 13.77 -49.40 -13.77
CA GLU A 275 12.83 -48.29 -13.63
C GLU A 275 13.03 -47.41 -12.38
N LYS A 276 13.74 -47.90 -11.36
CA LYS A 276 13.84 -47.21 -10.06
C LYS A 276 15.06 -47.61 -9.24
N LEU A 277 15.45 -46.71 -8.34
CA LEU A 277 16.43 -46.93 -7.27
C LEU A 277 15.70 -46.97 -5.93
N ALA A 278 15.85 -48.06 -5.17
CA ALA A 278 15.13 -48.29 -3.91
C ALA A 278 16.09 -48.51 -2.72
N PHE A 279 15.84 -47.79 -1.63
CA PHE A 279 16.65 -47.78 -0.40
C PHE A 279 15.96 -48.58 0.72
N LYS A 280 16.27 -49.87 0.82
CA LYS A 280 15.63 -50.82 1.77
C LYS A 280 16.00 -50.51 3.21
N ARG A 281 15.07 -50.76 4.16
CA ARG A 281 15.20 -50.31 5.56
C ARG A 281 15.31 -48.77 5.67
N GLY A 282 14.74 -48.04 4.72
CA GLY A 282 14.78 -46.58 4.63
C GLY A 282 14.02 -45.80 5.69
N ARG A 283 13.70 -46.36 6.87
CA ARG A 283 13.03 -45.61 7.95
C ARG A 283 13.88 -44.48 8.49
N THR A 284 15.17 -44.74 8.74
CA THR A 284 16.12 -43.70 9.15
C THR A 284 16.29 -42.65 8.05
N PHE A 285 16.32 -43.06 6.78
CA PHE A 285 16.38 -42.12 5.67
C PHE A 285 15.09 -41.27 5.56
N GLY A 286 13.92 -41.87 5.74
CA GLY A 286 12.65 -41.15 5.85
C GLY A 286 12.64 -40.15 7.02
N ALA A 287 13.19 -40.53 8.18
CA ALA A 287 13.33 -39.64 9.32
C ALA A 287 14.28 -38.45 9.02
N ILE A 288 15.37 -38.68 8.27
CA ILE A 288 16.24 -37.59 7.77
C ILE A 288 15.44 -36.65 6.88
N LEU A 289 14.66 -37.16 5.93
CA LEU A 289 13.84 -36.34 5.03
C LEU A 289 12.83 -35.47 5.80
N GLU A 290 12.22 -36.01 6.85
CA GLU A 290 11.28 -35.28 7.71
C GLU A 290 11.95 -34.25 8.62
N LEU A 291 13.00 -34.65 9.35
CA LEU A 291 13.58 -33.83 10.41
C LEU A 291 14.59 -32.81 9.89
N ALA A 292 15.40 -33.18 8.89
CA ALA A 292 16.45 -32.33 8.35
C ALA A 292 15.92 -31.39 7.25
N PHE A 293 14.94 -31.85 6.49
CA PHE A 293 14.54 -31.20 5.25
C PHE A 293 13.06 -30.77 5.22
N ASP A 294 12.35 -30.89 6.35
CA ASP A 294 10.93 -30.54 6.49
C ASP A 294 10.04 -31.19 5.41
N GLN A 295 10.44 -32.34 4.87
CA GLN A 295 9.65 -33.10 3.90
C GLN A 295 8.80 -34.12 4.64
N LYS A 296 7.51 -33.85 4.82
CA LYS A 296 6.60 -34.86 5.39
C LYS A 296 6.50 -36.06 4.43
N VAL A 297 7.10 -37.19 4.81
CA VAL A 297 7.05 -38.42 4.01
C VAL A 297 6.07 -39.45 4.60
N TRP A 298 5.69 -39.33 5.87
CA TRP A 298 4.80 -40.26 6.57
C TRP A 298 3.98 -39.61 7.71
N ASP A 299 2.79 -40.14 8.00
CA ASP A 299 1.99 -39.79 9.20
C ASP A 299 2.05 -40.95 10.19
N TYR A 300 3.00 -40.87 11.14
CA TYR A 300 3.26 -41.92 12.11
C TYR A 300 2.14 -42.06 13.15
N GLU A 301 1.44 -40.97 13.48
CA GLU A 301 0.36 -40.97 14.47
C GLU A 301 -0.87 -41.70 13.95
N LYS A 302 -1.22 -41.50 12.67
CA LYS A 302 -2.43 -42.10 12.09
C LYS A 302 -2.20 -43.46 11.44
N ARG A 303 -0.94 -43.93 11.34
CA ARG A 303 -0.51 -45.16 10.63
C ARG A 303 -1.14 -45.37 9.25
N LYS A 304 -1.67 -44.30 8.63
CA LYS A 304 -2.28 -44.36 7.31
C LYS A 304 -1.21 -44.02 6.29
N LYS A 305 -1.16 -44.83 5.22
CA LYS A 305 -0.51 -44.47 3.96
C LYS A 305 -1.17 -43.16 3.53
N LEU A 306 -0.51 -42.03 3.74
CA LEU A 306 -1.01 -40.75 3.24
C LEU A 306 -1.07 -40.91 1.72
N GLU A 307 -2.28 -41.00 1.15
CA GLU A 307 -2.50 -41.18 -0.28
C GLU A 307 -1.55 -40.30 -1.08
N LYS A 308 -0.80 -40.89 -2.03
CA LYS A 308 0.17 -40.26 -2.95
C LYS A 308 0.06 -38.72 -3.00
N GLN A 309 0.70 -38.02 -2.05
CA GLN A 309 0.52 -36.57 -1.85
C GLN A 309 1.42 -35.76 -2.79
N SER A 310 1.44 -36.08 -4.09
CA SER A 310 2.12 -35.24 -5.09
C SER A 310 1.67 -33.78 -5.02
N GLY A 311 0.42 -33.53 -4.59
CA GLY A 311 -0.15 -32.21 -4.34
C GLY A 311 0.32 -31.48 -3.07
N LYS A 312 1.09 -32.12 -2.17
CA LYS A 312 1.62 -31.49 -0.94
C LYS A 312 3.15 -31.40 -0.88
N LYS A 313 3.85 -31.84 -1.92
CA LYS A 313 5.31 -31.67 -2.04
C LYS A 313 5.67 -30.18 -1.93
N ARG A 314 6.82 -29.89 -1.32
CA ARG A 314 7.37 -28.54 -1.05
C ARG A 314 8.87 -28.55 -1.22
N ILE A 315 9.49 -27.38 -1.36
CA ILE A 315 10.95 -27.28 -1.29
C ILE A 315 11.39 -27.21 0.18
N PRO A 316 12.42 -27.96 0.60
CA PRO A 316 12.99 -27.86 1.93
C PRO A 316 13.39 -26.42 2.32
N LYS A 317 13.07 -25.98 3.54
CA LYS A 317 13.41 -24.61 4.01
C LYS A 317 14.91 -24.32 3.94
N ILE A 318 15.74 -25.31 4.26
CA ILE A 318 17.21 -25.19 4.17
C ILE A 318 17.68 -24.91 2.73
N VAL A 319 16.97 -25.39 1.71
CA VAL A 319 17.25 -25.05 0.30
C VAL A 319 16.71 -23.66 -0.03
N MET A 320 15.49 -23.32 0.44
CA MET A 320 14.88 -21.98 0.25
C MET A 320 15.74 -20.84 0.81
N CYS A 321 16.46 -21.11 1.92
CA CYS A 321 17.37 -20.17 2.56
C CYS A 321 18.85 -20.37 2.15
N GLY A 322 19.12 -21.30 1.24
CA GLY A 322 20.46 -21.71 0.84
C GLY A 322 21.27 -20.64 0.11
N LYS A 323 22.56 -20.90 -0.06
CA LYS A 323 23.41 -20.15 -1.00
C LYS A 323 23.01 -20.42 -2.46
N GLU A 324 23.45 -19.54 -3.37
CA GLU A 324 23.16 -19.65 -4.81
C GLU A 324 23.49 -21.04 -5.37
N ASN A 325 24.66 -21.58 -5.02
CA ASN A 325 25.13 -22.88 -5.48
C ASN A 325 24.29 -24.06 -4.99
N ILE A 326 23.75 -24.00 -3.76
CA ILE A 326 22.84 -25.00 -3.19
C ILE A 326 21.50 -24.96 -3.91
N ILE A 327 20.95 -23.76 -4.13
CA ILE A 327 19.70 -23.57 -4.87
C ILE A 327 19.84 -24.12 -6.30
N ARG A 328 20.94 -23.79 -6.99
CA ARG A 328 21.21 -24.27 -8.35
C ARG A 328 21.36 -25.79 -8.41
N ALA A 329 22.04 -26.40 -7.44
CA ALA A 329 22.18 -27.85 -7.38
C ALA A 329 20.82 -28.55 -7.16
N PHE A 330 19.97 -28.01 -6.29
CA PHE A 330 18.60 -28.49 -6.11
C PHE A 330 17.77 -28.36 -7.40
N LEU A 331 17.82 -27.19 -8.05
CA LEU A 331 17.12 -26.97 -9.32
C LEU A 331 17.63 -27.93 -10.41
N ALA A 332 18.93 -28.22 -10.47
CA ALA A 332 19.50 -29.18 -11.42
C ALA A 332 18.90 -30.58 -11.21
N GLY A 333 18.87 -31.08 -9.97
CA GLY A 333 18.26 -32.37 -9.67
C GLY A 333 16.76 -32.41 -9.97
N TYR A 334 16.03 -31.34 -9.64
CA TYR A 334 14.61 -31.24 -9.94
C TYR A 334 14.35 -31.22 -11.46
N ILE A 335 15.13 -30.43 -12.22
CA ILE A 335 15.02 -30.33 -13.67
C ILE A 335 15.38 -31.66 -14.34
N ASP A 336 16.41 -32.37 -13.88
CA ASP A 336 16.80 -33.67 -14.41
C ASP A 336 15.70 -34.73 -14.26
N GLY A 337 14.98 -34.70 -13.13
CA GLY A 337 13.75 -35.47 -12.93
C GLY A 337 12.60 -34.98 -13.83
N ASP A 338 11.97 -33.87 -13.45
CA ASP A 338 10.63 -33.47 -13.92
C ASP A 338 10.62 -32.23 -14.84
N GLY A 339 11.80 -31.70 -15.21
CA GLY A 339 11.91 -30.56 -16.13
C GLY A 339 11.89 -30.96 -17.61
N HIS A 340 11.19 -30.19 -18.44
CA HIS A 340 11.14 -30.35 -19.89
C HIS A 340 11.55 -29.06 -20.60
N PHE A 341 12.36 -29.14 -21.66
CA PHE A 341 12.70 -27.97 -22.48
C PHE A 341 11.93 -28.01 -23.80
N ASP A 342 11.04 -27.04 -24.01
CA ASP A 342 10.21 -26.93 -25.21
C ASP A 342 10.91 -26.09 -26.31
N LYS A 343 10.13 -25.46 -27.21
CA LYS A 343 10.67 -24.54 -28.23
C LYS A 343 11.10 -23.18 -27.67
N GLN A 344 10.56 -22.77 -26.53
CA GLN A 344 10.69 -21.42 -25.97
C GLN A 344 11.54 -21.38 -24.70
N GLY A 345 11.66 -22.47 -23.94
CA GLY A 345 12.38 -22.50 -22.68
C GLY A 345 12.09 -23.75 -21.83
N LEU A 346 12.24 -23.60 -20.50
CA LEU A 346 11.96 -24.65 -19.52
C LEU A 346 10.46 -24.63 -19.16
N GLU A 347 9.81 -25.79 -19.21
CA GLU A 347 8.48 -26.07 -18.66
C GLU A 347 8.60 -27.12 -17.55
N VAL A 348 7.96 -26.84 -16.42
CA VAL A 348 7.81 -27.75 -15.27
C VAL A 348 6.33 -27.82 -14.92
N SER A 349 5.83 -29.01 -14.56
CA SER A 349 4.43 -29.18 -14.17
C SER A 349 4.30 -29.95 -12.87
N SER A 350 3.41 -29.53 -11.97
CA SER A 350 3.15 -30.26 -10.73
C SER A 350 1.68 -30.17 -10.32
N ALA A 351 1.21 -31.18 -9.59
CA ALA A 351 -0.08 -31.14 -8.90
C ALA A 351 -0.04 -30.24 -7.64
N SER A 352 1.16 -29.98 -7.08
CA SER A 352 1.33 -29.10 -5.91
C SER A 352 1.46 -27.65 -6.35
N LYS A 353 0.43 -26.84 -6.05
CA LYS A 353 0.47 -25.38 -6.22
C LYS A 353 1.62 -24.77 -5.43
N GLU A 354 1.80 -25.23 -4.20
CA GLU A 354 2.80 -24.70 -3.28
C GLU A 354 4.22 -25.00 -3.76
N LEU A 355 4.48 -26.19 -4.33
CA LEU A 355 5.78 -26.51 -4.94
C LEU A 355 6.11 -25.59 -6.11
N ILE A 356 5.13 -25.29 -6.97
CA ILE A 356 5.32 -24.36 -8.09
C ILE A 356 5.59 -22.94 -7.60
N ASN A 357 4.93 -22.52 -6.52
CA ASN A 357 5.22 -21.23 -5.87
C ASN A 357 6.63 -21.20 -5.25
N ASP A 358 7.06 -22.29 -4.59
CA ASP A 358 8.41 -22.40 -4.05
C ASP A 358 9.47 -22.37 -5.16
N LEU A 359 9.26 -23.08 -6.26
CA LEU A 359 10.14 -23.07 -7.44
C LEU A 359 10.20 -21.66 -8.06
N ARG A 360 9.05 -20.98 -8.17
CA ARG A 360 8.99 -19.59 -8.61
C ARG A 360 9.83 -18.68 -7.70
N LEU A 361 9.72 -18.86 -6.39
CA LEU A 361 10.44 -18.09 -5.39
C LEU A 361 11.96 -18.36 -5.44
N LEU A 362 12.39 -19.62 -5.59
CA LEU A 362 13.81 -19.95 -5.83
C LEU A 362 14.35 -19.30 -7.11
N LEU A 363 13.61 -19.40 -8.22
CA LEU A 363 13.99 -18.76 -9.47
C LEU A 363 14.09 -17.24 -9.32
N LEU A 364 13.16 -16.63 -8.59
CA LEU A 364 13.19 -15.19 -8.30
C LEU A 364 14.40 -14.80 -7.43
N LYS A 365 14.81 -15.63 -6.46
CA LYS A 365 16.07 -15.43 -5.71
C LYS A 365 17.31 -15.47 -6.61
N LEU A 366 17.25 -16.21 -7.71
CA LEU A 366 18.30 -16.23 -8.76
C LEU A 366 18.14 -15.09 -9.80
N GLY A 367 17.16 -14.20 -9.64
CA GLY A 367 16.85 -13.14 -10.60
C GLY A 367 16.25 -13.63 -11.93
N ILE A 368 15.67 -14.84 -11.92
CA ILE A 368 15.04 -15.49 -13.07
C ILE A 368 13.52 -15.29 -12.98
N ILE A 369 12.96 -14.57 -13.95
CA ILE A 369 11.52 -14.32 -14.00
C ILE A 369 10.85 -15.52 -14.68
N SER A 370 9.91 -16.14 -13.98
CA SER A 370 9.12 -17.25 -14.49
C SER A 370 7.64 -16.86 -14.68
N ARG A 371 6.90 -17.67 -15.44
CA ARG A 371 5.44 -17.54 -15.59
C ARG A 371 4.75 -18.79 -15.09
N THR A 372 3.73 -18.61 -14.27
CA THR A 372 2.88 -19.71 -13.79
C THR A 372 1.52 -19.72 -14.51
N THR A 373 1.04 -20.90 -14.88
CA THR A 373 -0.28 -21.11 -15.49
C THR A 373 -0.97 -22.33 -14.89
N LYS A 374 -2.30 -22.40 -15.02
CA LYS A 374 -3.12 -23.53 -14.58
C LYS A 374 -3.70 -24.21 -15.81
N LYS A 375 -3.58 -25.54 -15.91
CA LYS A 375 -4.14 -26.35 -17.01
C LYS A 375 -4.85 -27.57 -16.42
N LEU A 376 -6.01 -27.93 -16.95
CA LEU A 376 -6.67 -29.20 -16.63
C LEU A 376 -6.03 -30.30 -17.48
N LYS A 377 -5.53 -31.36 -16.83
CA LYS A 377 -4.98 -32.54 -17.51
C LYS A 377 -5.46 -33.83 -16.88
N TYR A 378 -5.34 -34.91 -17.65
CA TYR A 378 -5.45 -36.27 -17.15
C TYR A 378 -4.10 -36.71 -16.59
N ALA A 379 -4.09 -37.37 -15.43
CA ALA A 379 -2.88 -38.02 -14.95
C ALA A 379 -2.59 -39.23 -15.85
N SER A 380 -1.46 -39.19 -16.58
CA SER A 380 -1.03 -40.22 -17.54
C SER A 380 -0.89 -41.61 -16.91
N ASN A 381 -0.62 -41.68 -15.61
CA ASN A 381 -0.29 -42.92 -14.89
C ASN A 381 -1.48 -43.54 -14.12
N THR A 382 -2.72 -43.15 -14.43
CA THR A 382 -3.92 -43.72 -13.80
C THR A 382 -4.94 -44.12 -14.86
N GLU A 383 -5.31 -45.41 -14.87
CA GLU A 383 -6.31 -46.00 -15.77
C GLU A 383 -7.64 -45.25 -15.75
N LYS A 384 -8.04 -44.71 -14.59
CA LYS A 384 -9.27 -43.93 -14.40
C LYS A 384 -9.31 -42.59 -15.14
N LYS A 385 -8.20 -42.12 -15.76
CA LYS A 385 -8.09 -40.84 -16.50
C LYS A 385 -8.92 -39.72 -15.86
N THR A 386 -8.75 -39.46 -14.57
CA THR A 386 -9.46 -38.37 -13.88
C THR A 386 -8.84 -37.03 -14.28
N ARG A 387 -9.65 -36.07 -14.76
CA ARG A 387 -9.19 -34.68 -14.98
C ARG A 387 -8.84 -34.05 -13.63
N ARG A 388 -7.63 -33.51 -13.51
CA ARG A 388 -7.15 -32.78 -12.33
C ARG A 388 -6.47 -31.48 -12.76
N GLU A 389 -6.50 -30.48 -11.89
CA GLU A 389 -5.76 -29.25 -12.12
C GLU A 389 -4.26 -29.47 -11.91
N TYR A 390 -3.46 -29.06 -12.89
CA TYR A 390 -2.01 -29.02 -12.80
C TYR A 390 -1.51 -27.58 -12.95
N TYR A 391 -0.45 -27.28 -12.21
CA TYR A 391 0.21 -26.00 -12.19
C TYR A 391 1.49 -26.10 -13.01
N TYR A 392 1.65 -25.19 -13.95
CA TYR A 392 2.79 -25.13 -14.87
C TYR A 392 3.64 -23.92 -14.53
N LEU A 393 4.94 -24.12 -14.44
CA LEU A 393 5.93 -23.05 -14.38
C LEU A 393 6.73 -23.07 -15.68
N THR A 394 6.88 -21.89 -16.28
CA THR A 394 7.65 -21.72 -17.52
C THR A 394 8.72 -20.65 -17.32
N VAL A 395 9.95 -20.95 -17.75
CA VAL A 395 11.04 -19.98 -17.85
C VAL A 395 11.35 -19.83 -19.32
N SER A 396 11.15 -18.63 -19.85
CA SER A 396 11.38 -18.33 -21.25
C SER A 396 12.18 -17.05 -21.39
N GLY A 397 12.75 -16.88 -22.58
CA GLY A 397 13.51 -15.69 -22.91
C GLY A 397 15.00 -15.84 -22.63
N ASN A 398 15.81 -15.28 -23.54
CA ASN A 398 17.26 -15.48 -23.56
C ASN A 398 17.91 -15.10 -22.22
N GLU A 399 17.63 -13.91 -21.69
CA GLU A 399 18.23 -13.42 -20.45
C GLU A 399 17.96 -14.36 -19.25
N ASN A 400 16.73 -14.84 -19.11
CA ASN A 400 16.35 -15.77 -18.04
C ASN A 400 17.02 -17.14 -18.22
N LEU A 401 17.14 -17.63 -19.46
CA LEU A 401 17.77 -18.92 -19.77
C LEU A 401 19.30 -18.87 -19.58
N VAL A 402 19.94 -17.73 -19.87
CA VAL A 402 21.36 -17.49 -19.56
C VAL A 402 21.58 -17.50 -18.04
N LYS A 403 20.74 -16.79 -17.27
CA LYS A 403 20.79 -16.81 -15.80
C LYS A 403 20.52 -18.20 -15.23
N LEU A 404 19.63 -18.98 -15.86
CA LEU A 404 19.33 -20.36 -15.49
C LEU A 404 20.52 -21.28 -15.75
N LYS A 405 21.19 -21.15 -16.91
CA LYS A 405 22.35 -21.96 -17.30
C LYS A 405 23.55 -21.80 -16.38
N LYS A 406 23.76 -20.60 -15.82
CA LYS A 406 24.87 -20.29 -14.91
C LYS A 406 24.96 -21.35 -13.79
N ASP A 407 26.09 -22.03 -13.66
CA ASP A 407 26.38 -23.05 -12.64
C ASP A 407 25.29 -24.13 -12.45
N LEU A 408 24.52 -24.42 -13.50
CA LEU A 408 23.49 -25.46 -13.51
C LEU A 408 24.03 -26.73 -14.16
N HIS A 409 24.38 -27.72 -13.34
CA HIS A 409 24.98 -28.97 -13.80
C HIS A 409 23.91 -30.06 -14.00
N LEU A 410 23.40 -30.19 -15.23
CA LEU A 410 22.43 -31.23 -15.62
C LEU A 410 23.14 -32.50 -16.07
N LEU A 411 22.66 -33.66 -15.63
CA LEU A 411 23.19 -34.97 -16.04
C LEU A 411 22.58 -35.45 -17.36
N LYS A 412 21.35 -35.05 -17.67
CA LYS A 412 20.71 -35.37 -18.96
C LYS A 412 21.26 -34.49 -20.06
N GLU A 413 22.09 -35.09 -20.90
CA GLU A 413 22.82 -34.42 -21.98
C GLU A 413 21.91 -33.70 -22.99
N TYR A 414 20.78 -34.30 -23.37
CA TYR A 414 19.82 -33.64 -24.26
C TYR A 414 19.20 -32.38 -23.62
N LYS A 415 18.97 -32.36 -22.30
CA LYS A 415 18.46 -31.17 -21.59
C LYS A 415 19.53 -30.08 -21.55
N LYS A 416 20.78 -30.47 -21.29
CA LYS A 416 21.94 -29.57 -21.32
C LYS A 416 22.09 -28.92 -22.70
N ASN A 417 22.17 -29.72 -23.76
CA ASN A 417 22.34 -29.24 -25.13
C ASN A 417 21.18 -28.33 -25.54
N ARG A 418 19.95 -28.67 -25.14
CA ARG A 418 18.78 -27.85 -25.43
C ARG A 418 18.80 -26.50 -24.70
N LEU A 419 19.18 -26.47 -23.43
CA LEU A 419 19.36 -25.23 -22.68
C LEU A 419 20.46 -24.36 -23.30
N GLU A 420 21.56 -24.98 -23.74
CA GLU A 420 22.64 -24.28 -24.45
C GLU A 420 22.13 -23.64 -25.73
N GLU A 421 21.49 -24.39 -26.62
CA GLU A 421 20.92 -23.88 -27.87
C GLU A 421 19.96 -22.69 -27.62
N LEU A 422 19.04 -22.83 -26.66
CA LEU A 422 18.07 -21.78 -26.34
C LEU A 422 18.74 -20.54 -25.71
N SER A 423 19.83 -20.72 -24.96
CA SER A 423 20.61 -19.63 -24.35
C SER A 423 21.42 -18.80 -25.36
N PHE A 424 21.66 -19.31 -26.57
CA PHE A 424 22.34 -18.56 -27.64
C PHE A 424 21.39 -17.79 -28.57
N LYS A 425 20.10 -18.13 -28.59
CA LYS A 425 19.13 -17.45 -29.46
C LYS A 425 18.94 -15.99 -29.05
N LYS A 426 19.40 -15.05 -29.90
CA LYS A 426 19.09 -13.61 -29.75
C LYS A 426 17.58 -13.41 -29.87
N GLY A 427 16.93 -13.10 -28.75
CA GLY A 427 15.51 -12.78 -28.71
C GLY A 427 15.25 -11.54 -27.89
N ASN A 428 14.53 -10.57 -28.46
CA ASN A 428 13.99 -9.44 -27.71
C ASN A 428 12.79 -9.93 -26.90
N THR A 429 13.04 -10.27 -25.64
CA THR A 429 11.98 -10.67 -24.73
C THR A 429 11.21 -9.43 -24.31
N ASN A 430 10.00 -9.25 -24.84
CA ASN A 430 9.02 -8.26 -24.40
C ASN A 430 8.47 -8.59 -22.99
N VAL A 431 9.38 -8.84 -22.03
CA VAL A 431 9.10 -9.31 -20.68
C VAL A 431 9.35 -8.18 -19.69
N ASP A 432 10.57 -7.62 -19.62
CA ASP A 432 10.93 -6.50 -18.72
C ASP A 432 10.78 -5.14 -19.42
N LEU A 433 9.55 -4.66 -19.44
CA LEU A 433 9.13 -3.44 -20.14
C LEU A 433 8.86 -2.31 -19.15
N LEU A 434 9.24 -1.09 -19.52
CA LEU A 434 9.04 0.11 -18.71
C LEU A 434 7.73 0.82 -19.09
N PHE A 435 6.62 0.28 -18.57
CA PHE A 435 5.27 0.82 -18.80
C PHE A 435 5.13 2.26 -18.29
N GLU A 436 4.18 2.99 -18.87
CA GLU A 436 3.84 4.38 -18.54
C GLU A 436 4.98 5.40 -18.74
N SER A 437 6.06 5.04 -19.44
CA SER A 437 7.20 5.92 -19.72
C SER A 437 6.97 6.88 -20.89
N GLN A 438 5.87 6.75 -21.65
CA GLN A 438 5.61 7.53 -22.85
C GLN A 438 5.58 9.04 -22.62
N GLU A 439 5.03 9.50 -21.49
CA GLU A 439 4.96 10.93 -21.16
C GLU A 439 6.35 11.51 -20.95
N LEU A 440 7.21 10.82 -20.17
CA LEU A 440 8.60 11.23 -19.97
C LEU A 440 9.38 11.29 -21.29
N LEU A 441 9.18 10.31 -22.18
CA LEU A 441 9.84 10.29 -23.48
C LEU A 441 9.33 11.38 -24.42
N LYS A 442 8.05 11.74 -24.32
CA LYS A 442 7.46 12.86 -25.06
C LYS A 442 8.01 14.20 -24.54
N GLU A 443 8.02 14.42 -23.23
CA GLU A 443 8.62 15.61 -22.62
C GLU A 443 10.10 15.76 -22.97
N LEU A 444 10.85 14.65 -23.02
CA LEU A 444 12.24 14.64 -23.44
C LEU A 444 12.41 15.07 -24.89
N LYS A 445 11.54 14.57 -25.77
CA LYS A 445 11.50 14.93 -27.20
C LYS A 445 11.18 16.41 -27.42
N ASP A 446 10.32 17.00 -26.61
CA ASP A 446 9.91 18.40 -26.74
C ASP A 446 11.02 19.38 -26.26
N ASN A 447 11.98 18.89 -25.45
CA ASN A 447 13.06 19.69 -24.88
C ASN A 447 14.41 19.59 -25.61
N ILE A 448 14.72 18.45 -26.24
CA ILE A 448 16.00 18.24 -26.95
C ILE A 448 15.76 18.04 -28.45
N ILE A 449 16.60 18.69 -29.28
CA ILE A 449 16.70 18.31 -30.69
C ILE A 449 17.62 17.10 -30.77
N ILE A 450 17.01 15.91 -30.84
CA ILE A 450 17.76 14.68 -31.07
C ILE A 450 18.12 14.67 -32.56
N ASN A 451 19.37 14.99 -32.91
CA ASN A 451 19.82 14.98 -34.31
C ASN A 451 19.93 13.54 -34.82
N TYR A 452 18.84 13.05 -35.41
CA TYR A 452 18.65 11.66 -35.79
C TYR A 452 19.65 11.13 -36.85
N LYS A 453 20.48 11.98 -37.48
CA LYS A 453 21.49 11.53 -38.45
C LYS A 453 22.63 10.71 -37.82
N ASN A 454 22.96 10.94 -36.55
CA ASN A 454 23.94 10.13 -35.81
C ASN A 454 23.31 8.89 -35.12
N TYR A 455 21.98 8.78 -35.12
CA TYR A 455 21.20 7.68 -34.53
C TYR A 455 20.64 6.76 -35.63
N LYS A 456 21.52 6.19 -36.47
CA LYS A 456 21.14 5.44 -37.69
C LYS A 456 20.26 4.20 -37.47
N THR A 457 20.05 3.71 -36.25
CA THR A 457 19.28 2.47 -35.97
C THR A 457 18.07 2.61 -35.04
N HIS A 458 17.88 3.77 -34.37
CA HIS A 458 16.93 3.90 -33.24
C HIS A 458 15.78 4.91 -33.42
N ASN A 459 15.73 5.65 -34.54
CA ASN A 459 14.79 6.75 -34.76
C ASN A 459 13.31 6.32 -34.79
N GLN A 460 12.98 5.20 -35.44
CA GLN A 460 11.59 4.73 -35.51
C GLN A 460 11.08 4.24 -34.14
N ASN A 461 11.92 3.53 -33.38
CA ASN A 461 11.51 2.94 -32.11
C ASN A 461 11.28 4.00 -31.04
N PHE A 462 12.18 4.99 -30.90
CA PHE A 462 11.98 6.10 -29.97
C PHE A 462 10.64 6.82 -30.20
N ASN A 463 10.35 7.14 -31.47
CA ASN A 463 9.09 7.81 -31.82
C ASN A 463 7.86 6.92 -31.55
N ARG A 464 7.96 5.60 -31.74
CA ARG A 464 6.89 4.65 -31.36
C ARG A 464 6.68 4.60 -29.85
N PHE A 465 7.75 4.66 -29.06
CA PHE A 465 7.68 4.70 -27.60
C PHE A 465 7.06 6.01 -27.08
N ALA A 466 7.52 7.17 -27.59
CA ALA A 466 6.98 8.47 -27.21
C ALA A 466 5.50 8.66 -27.61
N ARG A 467 5.03 7.96 -28.67
CA ARG A 467 3.62 7.89 -29.07
C ARG A 467 2.80 6.86 -28.28
N GLY A 468 3.43 6.05 -27.43
CA GLY A 468 2.78 4.97 -26.68
C GLY A 468 2.37 3.76 -27.53
N VAL A 469 2.81 3.66 -28.79
CA VAL A 469 2.51 2.52 -29.68
C VAL A 469 3.25 1.26 -29.23
N GLN A 470 4.45 1.43 -28.69
CA GLN A 470 5.26 0.37 -28.11
C GLN A 470 5.73 0.79 -26.72
N VAL A 471 6.12 -0.18 -25.91
CA VAL A 471 6.71 0.06 -24.58
C VAL A 471 8.20 -0.28 -24.67
N PRO A 472 9.11 0.60 -24.21
CA PRO A 472 10.54 0.35 -24.28
C PRO A 472 10.96 -0.72 -23.27
N SER A 473 11.97 -1.51 -23.63
CA SER A 473 12.73 -2.34 -22.69
C SER A 473 13.59 -1.46 -21.78
N ARG A 474 13.91 -1.97 -20.60
CA ARG A 474 14.86 -1.32 -19.69
C ARG A 474 16.23 -1.00 -20.31
N GLU A 475 16.85 -1.99 -20.96
CA GLU A 475 18.17 -1.84 -21.56
C GLU A 475 18.21 -0.69 -22.59
N TYR A 476 17.14 -0.56 -23.38
CA TYR A 476 16.97 0.55 -24.30
C TYR A 476 16.98 1.91 -23.58
N ILE A 477 16.25 2.05 -22.47
CA ILE A 477 16.21 3.30 -21.69
C ILE A 477 17.56 3.59 -21.04
N GLN A 478 18.27 2.59 -20.52
CA GLN A 478 19.61 2.79 -19.95
C GLN A 478 20.61 3.31 -20.99
N ARG A 479 20.61 2.74 -22.20
CA ARG A 479 21.42 3.22 -23.32
C ARG A 479 21.04 4.65 -23.71
N LEU A 480 19.75 4.93 -23.84
CA LEU A 480 19.23 6.26 -24.15
C LEU A 480 19.66 7.30 -23.10
N VAL A 481 19.50 7.00 -21.82
CA VAL A 481 19.92 7.88 -20.71
C VAL A 481 21.42 8.14 -20.77
N THR A 482 22.24 7.11 -21.01
CA THR A 482 23.69 7.25 -21.15
C THR A 482 24.08 8.18 -22.31
N GLU A 483 23.43 8.04 -23.46
CA GLU A 483 23.68 8.86 -24.64
C GLU A 483 23.25 10.31 -24.41
N ILE A 484 22.08 10.55 -23.83
CA ILE A 484 21.59 11.91 -23.57
C ILE A 484 22.41 12.58 -22.46
N ASN A 485 22.88 11.85 -21.46
CA ASN A 485 23.80 12.40 -20.45
C ASN A 485 25.10 12.95 -21.07
N LYS A 486 25.61 12.32 -22.15
CA LYS A 486 26.78 12.85 -22.89
C LYS A 486 26.46 14.19 -23.57
N GLU A 487 25.28 14.32 -24.17
CA GLU A 487 24.84 15.59 -24.78
C GLU A 487 24.55 16.66 -23.73
N LEU A 488 23.94 16.30 -22.62
CA LEU A 488 23.68 17.19 -21.48
C LEU A 488 24.98 17.76 -20.91
N TYR A 489 26.07 16.98 -20.86
CA TYR A 489 27.38 17.50 -20.45
C TYR A 489 27.88 18.62 -21.38
N LYS A 490 27.72 18.46 -22.71
CA LYS A 490 28.05 19.52 -23.69
C LYS A 490 27.17 20.76 -23.48
N MET A 491 25.87 20.56 -23.24
CA MET A 491 24.92 21.65 -22.97
C MET A 491 25.28 22.43 -21.70
N LYS A 492 25.72 21.74 -20.63
CA LYS A 492 26.21 22.38 -19.40
C LYS A 492 27.45 23.23 -19.64
N GLY A 493 28.39 22.74 -20.46
CA GLY A 493 29.56 23.51 -20.89
C GLY A 493 29.17 24.79 -21.66
N LEU A 494 28.17 24.69 -22.54
CA LEU A 494 27.62 25.86 -23.24
C LEU A 494 26.92 26.82 -22.27
N ARG A 495 26.11 26.32 -21.32
CA ARG A 495 25.45 27.11 -20.28
C ARG A 495 26.45 27.96 -19.51
N PHE A 496 27.57 27.37 -19.09
CA PHE A 496 28.63 28.08 -18.36
C PHE A 496 29.19 29.29 -19.14
N ASN A 497 29.30 29.18 -20.47
CA ASN A 497 29.75 30.29 -21.30
C ASN A 497 28.64 31.30 -21.60
N LEU A 498 27.41 30.84 -21.77
CA LEU A 498 26.25 31.70 -22.05
C LEU A 498 25.80 32.52 -20.84
N VAL A 499 25.95 32.03 -19.60
CA VAL A 499 25.64 32.82 -18.39
C VAL A 499 26.51 34.09 -18.30
N LYS A 500 27.72 34.08 -18.89
CA LYS A 500 28.57 35.28 -19.00
C LYS A 500 27.93 36.39 -19.85
N TYR A 501 26.87 36.08 -20.62
CA TYR A 501 26.11 37.03 -21.41
C TYR A 501 25.32 38.01 -20.54
N GLU A 502 24.82 37.61 -19.36
CA GLU A 502 24.06 38.49 -18.46
C GLU A 502 24.92 39.68 -18.03
N LYS A 503 26.13 39.41 -17.57
CA LYS A 503 27.10 40.45 -17.21
C LYS A 503 27.50 41.30 -18.41
N TYR A 504 27.64 40.70 -19.60
CA TYR A 504 27.91 41.45 -20.82
C TYR A 504 26.74 42.36 -21.21
N SER A 505 25.50 41.89 -21.07
CA SER A 505 24.31 42.66 -21.44
C SER A 505 24.11 43.85 -20.50
N GLU A 506 24.39 43.70 -19.21
CA GLU A 506 24.44 44.80 -18.24
C GLU A 506 25.46 45.88 -18.64
N TYR A 507 26.70 45.49 -18.94
CA TYR A 507 27.74 46.45 -19.37
C TYR A 507 27.34 47.20 -20.63
N ILE A 508 26.70 46.54 -21.59
CA ILE A 508 26.22 47.21 -22.79
C ILE A 508 25.05 48.15 -22.47
N LYS A 509 24.07 47.73 -21.65
CA LYS A 509 22.95 48.59 -21.22
C LYS A 509 23.45 49.85 -20.50
N GLU A 510 24.45 49.70 -19.63
CA GLU A 510 25.10 50.82 -18.93
C GLU A 510 25.89 51.72 -19.90
N GLY A 511 26.66 51.13 -20.82
CA GLY A 511 27.40 51.87 -21.85
C GLY A 511 26.48 52.67 -22.78
N ILE A 512 25.29 52.14 -23.11
CA ILE A 512 24.26 52.86 -23.88
C ILE A 512 23.76 54.07 -23.07
N LYS A 513 23.45 53.88 -21.78
CA LYS A 513 22.99 54.95 -20.89
C LYS A 513 24.01 56.08 -20.75
N ASN A 514 25.30 55.73 -20.64
CA ASN A 514 26.38 56.67 -20.43
C ASN A 514 27.00 57.22 -21.73
N PHE A 515 26.54 56.77 -22.91
CA PHE A 515 27.15 57.11 -24.20
C PHE A 515 27.29 58.62 -24.44
N TYR A 516 26.21 59.40 -24.27
CA TYR A 516 26.23 60.84 -24.52
C TYR A 516 27.01 61.61 -23.45
N LYS A 517 27.07 61.09 -22.21
CA LYS A 517 27.86 61.66 -21.12
C LYS A 517 29.37 61.50 -21.40
N ASN A 518 29.76 60.33 -21.87
CA ASN A 518 31.16 59.99 -22.16
C ASN A 518 31.59 60.47 -23.55
N LEU A 519 30.70 61.11 -24.32
CA LEU A 519 30.96 61.59 -25.68
C LEU A 519 32.03 62.69 -25.69
N GLU A 520 31.89 63.68 -24.79
CA GLU A 520 32.77 64.86 -24.68
C GLU A 520 34.22 64.45 -24.37
N GLU A 521 34.42 63.55 -23.41
CA GLU A 521 35.74 63.04 -22.99
C GLU A 521 36.44 62.19 -24.07
N ASN A 522 35.71 61.77 -25.10
CA ASN A 522 36.18 60.83 -26.12
C ASN A 522 36.10 61.37 -27.56
N LYS A 523 36.16 62.71 -27.71
CA LYS A 523 36.10 63.43 -29.01
C LYS A 523 37.07 62.87 -30.06
N LYS A 524 38.25 62.39 -29.65
CA LYS A 524 39.30 61.81 -30.51
C LYS A 524 38.85 60.66 -31.41
N TYR A 525 37.74 60.00 -31.11
CA TYR A 525 37.25 58.87 -31.91
C TYR A 525 36.29 59.27 -33.04
N PHE A 526 36.03 60.56 -33.23
CA PHE A 526 35.04 61.08 -34.18
C PHE A 526 35.67 62.11 -35.13
N SER A 527 35.16 62.20 -36.36
CA SER A 527 35.37 63.39 -37.19
C SER A 527 34.56 64.56 -36.61
N GLU A 528 35.00 65.80 -36.82
CA GLU A 528 34.33 67.01 -36.30
C GLU A 528 32.84 67.05 -36.73
N ARG A 529 32.56 66.67 -37.98
CA ARG A 529 31.20 66.56 -38.53
C ARG A 529 30.37 65.49 -37.83
N SER A 530 30.94 64.30 -37.57
CA SER A 530 30.24 63.20 -36.90
C SER A 530 29.96 63.50 -35.42
N PHE A 531 30.93 64.12 -34.74
CA PHE A 531 30.82 64.49 -33.33
C PHE A 531 29.66 65.47 -33.10
N GLN A 532 29.57 66.53 -33.92
CA GLN A 532 28.49 67.51 -33.83
C GLN A 532 27.11 66.91 -34.08
N ARG A 533 26.99 65.96 -35.03
CA ARG A 533 25.73 65.26 -35.31
C ARG A 533 25.26 64.38 -34.14
N TYR A 534 26.19 63.70 -33.45
CA TYR A 534 25.86 62.95 -32.24
C TYR A 534 25.48 63.87 -31.07
N ARG A 535 26.20 64.99 -30.89
CA ARG A 535 25.92 65.99 -29.85
C ARG A 535 24.54 66.63 -30.01
N LYS A 536 24.12 66.89 -31.25
CA LYS A 536 22.79 67.42 -31.60
C LYS A 536 21.67 66.37 -31.60
N GLY A 537 21.99 65.09 -31.39
CA GLY A 537 21.01 63.99 -31.42
C GLY A 537 20.47 63.63 -32.80
N GLU A 538 21.10 64.12 -33.88
CA GLU A 538 20.65 63.89 -35.27
C GLU A 538 20.90 62.44 -35.75
N VAL A 539 21.77 61.69 -35.07
CA VAL A 539 22.18 60.33 -35.44
C VAL A 539 22.25 59.45 -34.19
N GLN A 540 21.65 58.24 -34.24
CA GLN A 540 21.81 57.25 -33.17
C GLN A 540 23.12 56.46 -33.32
N PRO A 541 23.80 56.13 -32.22
CA PRO A 541 25.04 55.35 -32.29
C PRO A 541 24.76 53.88 -32.63
N SER A 542 25.73 53.22 -33.25
CA SER A 542 25.75 51.76 -33.37
C SER A 542 26.33 51.13 -32.10
N LEU A 543 26.11 49.84 -31.88
CA LEU A 543 26.72 49.11 -30.76
C LEU A 543 28.26 49.21 -30.77
N ASN A 544 28.88 49.10 -31.94
CA ASN A 544 30.32 49.28 -32.10
C ASN A 544 30.79 50.65 -31.60
N MET A 545 30.02 51.72 -31.88
CA MET A 545 30.36 53.05 -31.40
C MET A 545 30.22 53.17 -29.88
N VAL A 546 29.16 52.59 -29.32
CA VAL A 546 28.96 52.54 -27.85
C VAL A 546 30.10 51.81 -27.16
N CYS A 547 30.51 50.66 -27.70
CA CYS A 547 31.63 49.88 -27.18
C CYS A 547 32.93 50.69 -27.23
N LYS A 548 33.19 51.39 -28.34
CA LYS A 548 34.41 52.19 -28.54
C LYS A 548 34.50 53.39 -27.58
N VAL A 549 33.40 54.12 -27.37
CA VAL A 549 33.36 55.29 -26.47
C VAL A 549 33.50 54.89 -25.00
N ASN A 550 32.89 53.77 -24.59
CA ASN A 550 32.93 53.32 -23.20
C ASN A 550 34.08 52.35 -22.89
N ASN A 551 35.02 52.15 -23.83
CA ASN A 551 36.12 51.18 -23.72
C ASN A 551 35.66 49.73 -23.37
N ILE A 552 34.52 49.31 -23.91
CA ILE A 552 33.95 47.97 -23.72
C ILE A 552 34.36 47.08 -24.90
N LYS A 553 34.82 45.85 -24.63
CA LYS A 553 35.10 44.86 -25.67
C LYS A 553 33.81 44.30 -26.26
N ASN A 554 33.56 44.51 -27.56
CA ASN A 554 32.40 43.93 -28.24
C ASN A 554 32.56 42.41 -28.41
N LYS A 555 31.66 41.65 -27.78
CA LYS A 555 31.60 40.17 -27.85
C LYS A 555 30.34 39.64 -28.54
N SER A 556 29.56 40.50 -29.19
CA SER A 556 28.25 40.16 -29.78
C SER A 556 28.33 38.98 -30.76
N LYS A 557 29.37 38.92 -31.60
CA LYS A 557 29.59 37.81 -32.56
C LYS A 557 29.92 36.48 -31.86
N GLU A 558 30.68 36.52 -30.78
CA GLU A 558 31.03 35.34 -29.97
C GLU A 558 29.77 34.74 -29.33
N PHE A 559 28.97 35.57 -28.65
CA PHE A 559 27.71 35.14 -28.05
C PHE A 559 26.70 34.66 -29.08
N TYR A 560 26.62 35.30 -30.25
CA TYR A 560 25.79 34.82 -31.35
C TYR A 560 26.12 33.37 -31.75
N GLN A 561 27.41 33.04 -31.87
CA GLN A 561 27.83 31.66 -32.18
C GLN A 561 27.46 30.68 -31.06
N LEU A 562 27.53 31.10 -29.79
CA LEU A 562 27.10 30.29 -28.65
C LEU A 562 25.59 30.04 -28.65
N PHE A 563 24.78 31.08 -28.86
CA PHE A 563 23.31 30.96 -28.97
C PHE A 563 22.90 30.12 -30.17
N LYS A 564 23.59 30.25 -31.31
CA LYS A 564 23.37 29.39 -32.48
C LYS A 564 23.60 27.91 -32.14
N LYS A 565 24.73 27.58 -31.51
CA LYS A 565 25.01 26.21 -31.05
C LYS A 565 23.97 25.70 -30.05
N ALA A 566 23.51 26.56 -29.13
CA ALA A 566 22.44 26.20 -28.19
C ALA A 566 21.13 25.87 -28.91
N GLY A 567 20.75 26.67 -29.92
CA GLY A 567 19.58 26.41 -30.77
C GLY A 567 19.70 25.19 -31.68
N GLU A 568 20.91 24.75 -32.04
CA GLU A 568 21.12 23.50 -32.78
C GLU A 568 20.93 22.25 -31.90
N LEU A 569 21.20 22.37 -30.59
CA LEU A 569 21.09 21.27 -29.62
C LEU A 569 19.69 21.16 -28.99
N MET A 570 18.95 22.26 -28.91
CA MET A 570 17.66 22.35 -28.23
C MET A 570 16.61 23.01 -29.10
N ASN A 571 15.35 22.63 -28.87
CA ASN A 571 14.23 23.17 -29.62
C ASN A 571 13.89 24.57 -29.07
N LEU A 572 14.73 25.55 -29.40
CA LEU A 572 14.62 26.94 -29.00
C LEU A 572 14.04 27.77 -30.14
N ASN A 573 13.24 28.77 -29.79
CA ASN A 573 12.60 29.62 -30.78
C ASN A 573 13.64 30.51 -31.49
N SER A 574 13.79 30.39 -32.81
CA SER A 574 14.96 30.85 -33.58
C SER A 574 15.12 32.38 -33.74
N LYS A 575 14.26 33.20 -33.12
CA LYS A 575 14.27 34.65 -33.31
C LYS A 575 15.48 35.36 -32.66
N ALA A 576 16.12 34.75 -31.66
CA ALA A 576 17.18 35.35 -30.86
C ALA A 576 18.60 35.30 -31.46
N GLY A 577 18.78 34.77 -32.66
CA GLY A 577 20.11 34.49 -33.24
C GLY A 577 20.51 35.39 -34.40
N LYS A 578 20.59 36.71 -34.26
CA LYS A 578 21.24 37.56 -35.27
C LYS A 578 22.29 38.44 -34.61
N SER A 579 23.53 38.40 -35.12
CA SER A 579 24.56 39.39 -34.74
C SER A 579 24.00 40.81 -34.89
N PHE A 580 24.30 41.66 -33.92
CA PHE A 580 23.82 43.05 -33.84
C PHE A 580 24.97 44.06 -33.74
N GLU A 581 26.19 43.63 -34.08
CA GLU A 581 27.43 44.41 -34.04
C GLU A 581 27.31 45.79 -34.71
N ASN A 582 26.63 45.86 -35.86
CA ASN A 582 26.45 47.09 -36.67
C ASN A 582 25.00 47.58 -36.70
N LYS A 583 24.16 47.16 -35.75
CA LYS A 583 22.76 47.59 -35.71
C LYS A 583 22.58 48.85 -34.86
N LEU A 584 21.52 49.59 -35.14
CA LEU A 584 21.06 50.71 -34.33
C LEU A 584 20.70 50.25 -32.91
N LEU A 585 20.76 51.17 -31.94
CA LEU A 585 20.48 50.89 -30.52
C LEU A 585 19.14 50.19 -30.30
N LYS A 586 18.07 50.67 -30.94
CA LYS A 586 16.72 50.08 -30.78
C LYS A 586 16.69 48.60 -31.16
N THR A 587 17.30 48.24 -32.29
CA THR A 587 17.37 46.84 -32.75
C THR A 587 18.35 46.01 -31.91
N THR A 588 19.39 46.65 -31.36
CA THR A 588 20.33 46.03 -30.43
C THR A 588 19.62 45.63 -29.14
N MET A 589 18.86 46.54 -28.52
CA MET A 589 18.09 46.24 -27.30
C MET A 589 17.09 45.10 -27.51
N ILE A 590 16.34 45.12 -28.62
CA ILE A 590 15.42 44.02 -28.96
C ILE A 590 16.16 42.68 -29.12
N SER A 591 17.32 42.68 -29.80
CA SER A 591 18.12 41.45 -29.98
C SER A 591 18.69 40.96 -28.64
N MET A 592 19.03 41.89 -27.73
CA MET A 592 19.53 41.56 -26.40
C MET A 592 18.45 40.94 -25.52
N GLU A 593 17.25 41.52 -25.47
CA GLU A 593 16.10 40.96 -24.75
C GLU A 593 15.73 39.57 -25.28
N GLN A 594 15.77 39.37 -26.60
CA GLN A 594 15.54 38.06 -27.21
C GLN A 594 16.61 37.04 -26.77
N SER A 595 17.88 37.47 -26.69
CA SER A 595 18.99 36.61 -26.23
C SER A 595 18.89 36.27 -24.74
N GLU A 596 18.48 37.23 -23.91
CA GLU A 596 18.20 37.00 -22.47
C GLU A 596 17.05 36.00 -22.30
N THR A 597 15.97 36.16 -23.07
CA THR A 597 14.84 35.21 -23.07
C THR A 597 15.28 33.81 -23.50
N MET A 598 16.10 33.71 -24.56
CA MET A 598 16.63 32.44 -25.04
C MET A 598 17.56 31.78 -24.02
N LEU A 599 18.38 32.56 -23.30
CA LEU A 599 19.23 32.05 -22.22
C LEU A 599 18.40 31.45 -21.10
N ASP A 600 17.36 32.16 -20.66
CA ASP A 600 16.47 31.71 -19.60
C ASP A 600 15.71 30.43 -20.02
N GLU A 601 15.23 30.38 -21.27
CA GLU A 601 14.60 29.19 -21.85
C GLU A 601 15.58 28.00 -21.93
N PHE A 602 16.83 28.24 -22.36
CA PHE A 602 17.88 27.22 -22.43
C PHE A 602 18.20 26.64 -21.04
N CYS A 603 18.36 27.51 -20.03
CA CYS A 603 18.58 27.10 -18.65
C CYS A 603 17.41 26.27 -18.09
N LYS A 604 16.17 26.71 -18.33
CA LYS A 604 14.97 25.96 -17.91
C LYS A 604 14.90 24.58 -18.57
N LYS A 605 15.15 24.49 -19.89
CA LYS A 605 15.16 23.21 -20.62
C LYS A 605 16.24 22.26 -20.09
N ILE A 606 17.45 22.72 -19.80
CA ILE A 606 18.51 21.90 -19.19
C ILE A 606 18.03 21.27 -17.89
N THR A 607 17.45 22.07 -16.98
CA THR A 607 16.96 21.58 -15.68
C THR A 607 15.82 20.58 -15.84
N GLN A 608 14.92 20.80 -16.80
CA GLN A 608 13.84 19.85 -17.12
C GLN A 608 14.38 18.52 -17.64
N ILE A 609 15.37 18.56 -18.55
CA ILE A 609 16.04 17.36 -19.07
C ILE A 609 16.69 16.57 -17.93
N GLU A 610 17.44 17.25 -17.04
CA GLU A 610 18.06 16.60 -15.87
C GLU A 610 17.04 15.86 -15.01
N PHE A 611 15.90 16.50 -14.75
CA PHE A 611 14.83 15.91 -13.96
C PHE A 611 14.21 14.68 -14.64
N ILE A 612 13.95 14.77 -15.96
CA ILE A 612 13.40 13.65 -16.75
C ILE A 612 14.39 12.48 -16.80
N LEU A 613 15.67 12.75 -17.06
CA LEU A 613 16.71 11.72 -17.09
C LEU A 613 16.83 11.01 -15.75
N LYS A 614 16.80 11.76 -14.64
CA LYS A 614 16.83 11.18 -13.30
C LYS A 614 15.63 10.25 -13.04
N LYS A 615 14.43 10.61 -13.49
CA LYS A 615 13.26 9.72 -13.38
C LYS A 615 13.43 8.45 -14.22
N LEU A 616 13.88 8.59 -15.47
CA LEU A 616 14.13 7.46 -16.36
C LEU A 616 15.21 6.54 -15.79
N GLU A 617 16.28 7.10 -15.23
CA GLU A 617 17.36 6.38 -14.54
C GLU A 617 16.80 5.57 -13.37
N ILE A 618 16.05 6.20 -12.45
CA ILE A 618 15.43 5.50 -11.29
C ILE A 618 14.57 4.32 -11.76
N ILE A 619 13.69 4.50 -12.75
CA ILE A 619 12.86 3.40 -13.23
C ILE A 619 13.70 2.32 -13.89
N SER A 620 14.68 2.71 -14.72
CA SER A 620 15.50 1.80 -15.50
C SER A 620 16.60 1.10 -14.70
N ASP A 621 16.94 1.59 -13.51
CA ASP A 621 17.96 0.98 -12.64
C ASP A 621 17.35 0.36 -11.38
N SER A 622 16.08 0.60 -11.07
CA SER A 622 15.37 -0.01 -9.93
C SER A 622 15.42 -1.54 -9.94
N ASP A 623 15.33 -2.18 -8.78
CA ASP A 623 15.16 -3.63 -8.67
C ASP A 623 13.69 -4.05 -8.87
N ILE A 624 12.88 -3.18 -9.46
CA ILE A 624 11.46 -3.37 -9.71
C ILE A 624 11.23 -3.87 -11.14
N PHE A 625 10.49 -4.96 -11.25
CA PHE A 625 9.88 -5.53 -12.44
C PHE A 625 8.41 -5.10 -12.53
N LEU A 626 7.95 -4.67 -13.70
CA LEU A 626 6.57 -4.23 -13.91
C LEU A 626 5.76 -5.30 -14.64
N ASP A 627 4.58 -5.62 -14.11
CA ASP A 627 3.68 -6.60 -14.71
C ASP A 627 2.22 -6.13 -14.70
N LYS A 628 1.41 -6.66 -15.62
CA LYS A 628 -0.01 -6.29 -15.73
C LYS A 628 -0.89 -7.23 -14.91
N ILE A 629 -1.96 -6.69 -14.32
CA ILE A 629 -3.01 -7.49 -13.69
C ILE A 629 -3.79 -8.26 -14.74
N LYS A 630 -3.89 -9.57 -14.56
CA LYS A 630 -4.66 -10.48 -15.42
C LYS A 630 -6.07 -10.72 -14.89
N LYS A 631 -6.23 -10.86 -13.58
CA LYS A 631 -7.50 -11.22 -12.92
C LYS A 631 -7.58 -10.61 -11.52
N ILE A 632 -8.78 -10.22 -11.10
CA ILE A 632 -9.12 -9.79 -9.73
C ILE A 632 -10.36 -10.58 -9.31
N GLU A 633 -10.33 -11.18 -8.13
CA GLU A 633 -11.43 -11.99 -7.55
C GLU A 633 -11.71 -11.54 -6.12
N PHE A 634 -12.96 -11.61 -5.65
CA PHE A 634 -13.29 -11.36 -4.24
C PHE A 634 -13.18 -12.64 -3.42
N VAL A 635 -12.55 -12.58 -2.26
CA VAL A 635 -12.33 -13.71 -1.35
C VAL A 635 -12.46 -13.23 0.10
N GLU A 636 -12.99 -14.07 0.99
CA GLU A 636 -12.98 -13.80 2.44
C GLU A 636 -11.86 -14.61 3.11
N GLU A 637 -10.95 -13.93 3.79
CA GLU A 637 -9.80 -14.57 4.45
C GLU A 637 -9.44 -13.87 5.77
N ASP A 638 -8.76 -14.59 6.65
CA ASP A 638 -8.14 -14.00 7.84
C ASP A 638 -6.97 -13.13 7.38
N THR A 639 -6.82 -11.94 7.98
CA THR A 639 -5.90 -10.95 7.46
C THR A 639 -4.90 -10.46 8.50
N TYR A 640 -3.67 -10.23 8.04
CA TYR A 640 -2.52 -9.86 8.86
C TYR A 640 -1.83 -8.64 8.25
N ASP A 641 -1.32 -7.73 9.08
CA ASP A 641 -0.54 -6.57 8.65
C ASP A 641 0.75 -6.45 9.47
N PHE A 642 1.80 -5.91 8.86
CA PHE A 642 3.11 -5.73 9.46
C PHE A 642 3.62 -4.32 9.20
N GLU A 643 4.01 -3.63 10.26
CA GLU A 643 4.63 -2.32 10.17
C GLU A 643 6.15 -2.46 10.17
N VAL A 644 6.83 -1.75 9.27
CA VAL A 644 8.29 -1.76 9.13
C VAL A 644 8.82 -0.34 9.25
N LYS A 645 10.02 -0.23 9.81
CA LYS A 645 10.69 1.04 10.03
C LYS A 645 11.07 1.74 8.70
N ASN A 646 11.07 3.08 8.70
CA ASN A 646 11.53 4.01 7.64
C ASN A 646 10.85 3.94 6.25
N THR A 647 10.84 2.78 5.60
CA THR A 647 10.42 2.64 4.20
C THR A 647 8.92 2.48 4.04
N HIS A 648 8.24 2.02 5.10
CA HIS A 648 6.78 1.81 5.16
C HIS A 648 6.23 0.95 4.00
N ASN A 649 7.03 0.06 3.42
CA ASN A 649 6.60 -0.89 2.40
C ASN A 649 7.40 -2.19 2.54
N PHE A 650 6.88 -3.31 2.05
CA PHE A 650 7.62 -4.57 2.00
C PHE A 650 7.23 -5.45 0.83
N ILE A 651 8.09 -6.42 0.53
CA ILE A 651 7.95 -7.38 -0.56
C ILE A 651 7.29 -8.64 -0.02
N VAL A 652 6.27 -9.13 -0.72
CA VAL A 652 5.68 -10.45 -0.47
C VAL A 652 6.18 -11.49 -1.48
N GLY A 653 6.01 -12.77 -1.18
CA GLY A 653 6.74 -13.91 -1.73
C GLY A 653 6.58 -14.16 -3.23
N ASN A 654 5.59 -13.56 -3.88
CA ASN A 654 5.53 -13.57 -5.34
C ASN A 654 6.26 -12.38 -6.00
N GLY A 655 7.02 -11.61 -5.22
CA GLY A 655 7.70 -10.38 -5.59
C GLY A 655 6.83 -9.13 -5.47
N ILE A 656 5.52 -9.22 -5.20
CA ILE A 656 4.64 -8.04 -5.19
C ILE A 656 5.01 -7.10 -4.04
N ILE A 657 5.06 -5.79 -4.30
CA ILE A 657 5.45 -4.76 -3.34
C ILE A 657 4.19 -4.07 -2.81
N ILE A 658 4.04 -4.03 -1.49
CA ILE A 658 2.87 -3.50 -0.80
C ILE A 658 3.26 -2.48 0.27
N HIS A 659 2.35 -1.57 0.63
CA HIS A 659 2.63 -0.44 1.53
C HIS A 659 1.92 -0.56 2.88
N ASN A 660 2.61 -0.16 3.93
CA ASN A 660 2.14 -0.20 5.32
C ASN A 660 1.24 0.99 5.66
N SER A 661 0.33 0.84 6.62
CA SER A 661 -0.30 1.99 7.28
C SER A 661 0.27 2.15 8.67
N LEU A 662 0.52 3.38 9.13
CA LEU A 662 0.13 3.92 10.45
C LEU A 662 0.74 5.30 10.71
N LEU A 663 0.50 6.26 9.80
CA LEU A 663 0.94 7.65 9.98
C LEU A 663 0.38 8.25 11.29
N GLY A 664 -0.86 7.92 11.70
CA GLY A 664 -1.49 8.50 12.90
C GLY A 664 -0.85 8.07 14.23
N GLN A 665 -0.39 6.83 14.34
CA GLN A 665 0.23 6.30 15.57
C GLN A 665 1.68 6.80 15.74
N ALA A 666 2.45 6.85 14.64
CA ALA A 666 3.78 7.44 14.62
C ALA A 666 3.80 8.90 15.09
N LEU A 667 2.69 9.64 14.90
CA LEU A 667 2.53 11.01 15.38
C LEU A 667 2.22 11.13 16.86
N ALA A 668 1.48 10.17 17.43
CA ALA A 668 1.14 10.18 18.85
C ALA A 668 2.32 9.77 19.74
N GLU A 669 3.14 8.81 19.28
CA GLU A 669 4.29 8.30 20.03
C GLU A 669 5.46 9.31 20.13
N GLU A 670 5.58 10.23 19.17
CA GLU A 670 6.63 11.26 19.11
C GLU A 670 6.30 12.56 19.89
N LEU A 671 5.12 12.63 20.51
CA LEU A 671 4.74 13.78 21.35
C LEU A 671 5.57 13.82 22.64
N PRO A 672 6.05 15.01 23.08
CA PRO A 672 6.91 15.11 24.26
C PRO A 672 6.23 14.51 25.49
N PRO A 673 6.95 13.70 26.30
CA PRO A 673 6.39 13.00 27.45
C PRO A 673 6.15 13.99 28.59
N ASN A 674 5.03 14.72 28.59
CA ASN A 674 4.68 15.60 29.72
C ASN A 674 3.16 15.67 29.97
N LYS A 675 2.83 15.73 31.27
CA LYS A 675 1.51 15.67 31.94
C LYS A 675 0.33 15.30 31.05
N LEU A 676 0.01 14.01 31.05
CA LEU A 676 -1.21 13.47 30.45
C LEU A 676 -2.46 14.09 31.07
N VAL A 677 -3.51 14.20 30.26
CA VAL A 677 -4.80 14.80 30.61
C VAL A 677 -5.95 13.90 30.17
N ASP A 678 -7.04 13.94 30.91
CA ASP A 678 -8.30 13.29 30.58
C ASP A 678 -9.19 14.27 29.80
N VAL A 679 -9.95 13.78 28.82
CA VAL A 679 -10.89 14.60 28.02
C VAL A 679 -12.31 14.12 28.26
N LEU A 680 -13.22 15.03 28.59
CA LEU A 680 -14.63 14.77 28.86
C LEU A 680 -15.52 15.52 27.88
N SER A 681 -16.56 14.84 27.41
CA SER A 681 -17.64 15.42 26.62
C SER A 681 -18.86 15.61 27.51
N PHE A 682 -19.17 16.86 27.82
CA PHE A 682 -20.38 17.25 28.51
C PHE A 682 -21.52 17.42 27.48
N PRO A 683 -22.74 16.97 27.82
CA PRO A 683 -23.89 17.24 26.98
C PRO A 683 -24.16 18.74 26.96
N ASN A 684 -24.39 19.28 25.77
CA ASN A 684 -24.79 20.68 25.60
C ASN A 684 -26.32 20.73 25.52
N GLU A 685 -26.94 21.49 26.42
CA GLU A 685 -28.41 21.59 26.48
C GLU A 685 -29.00 22.50 25.40
N GLN A 686 -28.18 23.39 24.81
CA GLN A 686 -28.61 24.34 23.78
C GLN A 686 -28.47 23.80 22.36
N ASP A 687 -27.48 22.92 22.13
CA ASP A 687 -27.22 22.30 20.82
C ASP A 687 -26.68 20.88 21.01
N GLU A 688 -27.56 19.89 20.85
CA GLU A 688 -27.25 18.47 21.05
C GLU A 688 -26.19 17.97 20.05
N ASN A 689 -26.04 18.63 18.90
CA ASN A 689 -25.03 18.30 17.90
C ASN A 689 -23.66 18.94 18.18
N ASN A 690 -23.54 19.74 19.24
CA ASN A 690 -22.31 20.44 19.59
C ASN A 690 -21.97 20.27 21.08
N PRO A 691 -21.46 19.09 21.50
CA PRO A 691 -21.15 18.81 22.89
C PRO A 691 -20.02 19.68 23.45
N LEU A 692 -20.06 19.97 24.74
CA LEU A 692 -19.06 20.79 25.43
C LEU A 692 -17.86 19.94 25.85
N ILE A 693 -16.69 20.16 25.23
CA ILE A 693 -15.47 19.41 25.56
C ILE A 693 -14.68 20.12 26.68
N ARG A 694 -14.31 19.39 27.73
CA ARG A 694 -13.42 19.88 28.80
C ARG A 694 -12.24 18.94 29.02
N VAL A 695 -11.12 19.51 29.44
CA VAL A 695 -9.86 18.80 29.72
C VAL A 695 -9.59 18.85 31.21
N MET A 696 -9.19 17.73 31.80
CA MET A 696 -8.84 17.61 33.21
C MET A 696 -7.45 16.96 33.39
N PRO A 697 -6.73 17.22 34.49
CA PRO A 697 -5.51 16.47 34.81
C PRO A 697 -5.75 14.96 34.91
N ARG A 698 -4.73 14.15 34.62
CA ARG A 698 -4.76 12.68 34.71
C ARG A 698 -5.50 12.19 35.97
N ASN A 699 -6.35 11.18 35.78
CA ASN A 699 -7.22 10.53 36.78
C ASN A 699 -8.41 11.35 37.30
N LYS A 700 -8.43 12.69 37.12
CA LYS A 700 -9.51 13.52 37.65
C LYS A 700 -10.80 13.39 36.85
N GLY A 701 -10.72 13.06 35.56
CA GLY A 701 -11.92 12.86 34.74
C GLY A 701 -12.68 11.60 35.13
N LYS A 702 -11.95 10.51 35.37
CA LYS A 702 -12.50 9.23 35.84
C LYS A 702 -13.13 9.35 37.23
N GLU A 703 -12.46 10.04 38.16
CA GLU A 703 -13.00 10.35 39.50
C GLU A 703 -14.33 11.13 39.42
N LEU A 704 -14.38 12.17 38.58
CA LEU A 704 -15.59 13.00 38.43
C LEU A 704 -16.77 12.20 37.86
N VAL A 705 -16.55 11.42 36.80
CA VAL A 705 -17.59 10.59 36.17
C VAL A 705 -18.11 9.56 37.17
N ASN A 706 -17.23 8.90 37.93
CA ASN A 706 -17.63 7.95 38.96
C ASN A 706 -18.41 8.63 40.09
N LYS A 707 -17.99 9.81 40.55
CA LYS A 707 -18.70 10.60 41.57
C LYS A 707 -20.11 10.98 41.11
N LEU A 708 -20.26 11.47 39.89
CA LEU A 708 -21.56 11.83 39.30
C LEU A 708 -22.45 10.59 39.09
N ARG A 709 -21.86 9.46 38.69
CA ARG A 709 -22.58 8.18 38.57
C ARG A 709 -23.11 7.72 39.93
N ILE A 710 -22.28 7.75 40.98
CA ILE A 710 -22.67 7.38 42.34
C ILE A 710 -23.76 8.32 42.89
N GLN A 711 -23.64 9.64 42.68
CA GLN A 711 -24.66 10.62 43.07
C GLN A 711 -26.01 10.37 42.35
N GLY A 712 -25.97 9.98 41.07
CA GLY A 712 -27.16 9.56 40.32
C GLY A 712 -27.85 8.30 40.87
N PHE A 713 -27.09 7.38 41.48
CA PHE A 713 -27.64 6.16 42.10
C PHE A 713 -28.05 6.35 43.57
N ALA A 714 -27.42 7.27 44.32
CA ALA A 714 -27.66 7.49 45.74
C ALA A 714 -29.10 7.93 46.06
N SER A 715 -29.73 8.71 45.17
CA SER A 715 -31.14 9.12 45.30
C SER A 715 -32.12 7.94 45.31
N SER A 716 -31.78 6.79 44.72
CA SER A 716 -32.64 5.60 44.69
C SER A 716 -32.47 4.66 45.88
N LYS A 717 -31.32 4.69 46.58
CA LYS A 717 -31.02 3.72 47.66
C LYS A 717 -31.77 4.02 48.95
N ASN A 718 -31.84 5.28 49.38
CA ASN A 718 -32.49 5.65 50.64
C ASN A 718 -34.00 5.36 50.63
N MET A 719 -34.65 5.48 49.47
CA MET A 719 -36.07 5.16 49.30
C MET A 719 -36.35 3.65 49.27
N ASN A 720 -35.46 2.84 48.69
CA ASN A 720 -35.61 1.38 48.72
C ASN A 720 -35.43 0.83 50.14
N ILE A 721 -34.58 1.46 50.95
CA ILE A 721 -34.41 1.11 52.36
C ILE A 721 -35.69 1.44 53.16
N LEU A 722 -36.28 2.62 52.95
CA LEU A 722 -37.55 2.98 53.59
C LEU A 722 -38.69 2.01 53.22
N PHE A 723 -38.77 1.60 51.95
CA PHE A 723 -39.73 0.58 51.51
C PHE A 723 -39.50 -0.78 52.19
N PHE A 724 -38.24 -1.21 52.30
CA PHE A 724 -37.90 -2.45 53.01
C PHE A 724 -38.28 -2.41 54.49
N ILE A 725 -38.08 -1.26 55.17
CA ILE A 725 -38.48 -1.07 56.56
C ILE A 725 -40.01 -1.18 56.69
N LEU A 726 -40.77 -0.52 55.80
CA LEU A 726 -42.23 -0.59 55.80
C LEU A 726 -42.77 -2.00 55.49
N LEU A 727 -42.11 -2.73 54.59
CA LEU A 727 -42.43 -4.13 54.29
C LEU A 727 -42.22 -5.02 55.52
N ILE A 728 -41.07 -4.91 56.19
CA ILE A 728 -40.78 -5.68 57.40
C ILE A 728 -41.78 -5.32 58.50
N ALA A 729 -42.05 -4.03 58.70
CA ALA A 729 -43.05 -3.58 59.67
C ALA A 729 -44.42 -4.21 59.37
N SER A 730 -44.88 -4.22 58.12
CA SER A 730 -46.16 -4.82 57.72
C SER A 730 -46.27 -6.33 58.00
N LEU A 731 -45.15 -7.06 58.02
CA LEU A 731 -45.10 -8.49 58.29
C LEU A 731 -44.97 -8.81 59.78
N VAL A 732 -44.29 -7.97 60.56
CA VAL A 732 -44.02 -8.21 61.98
C VAL A 732 -45.17 -7.70 62.87
N THR A 733 -45.83 -6.60 62.52
CA THR A 733 -46.90 -6.02 63.33
C THR A 733 -48.07 -6.99 63.58
N PRO A 734 -48.54 -7.81 62.61
CA PRO A 734 -49.62 -8.76 62.85
C PRO A 734 -49.21 -9.90 63.77
N TRP A 735 -47.94 -10.32 63.72
CA TRP A 735 -47.42 -11.39 64.58
C TRP A 735 -47.31 -10.93 66.04
N TRP A 736 -46.91 -9.67 66.26
CA TRP A 736 -46.90 -9.05 67.59
C TRP A 736 -48.33 -8.84 68.14
N ILE A 737 -49.25 -8.35 67.31
CA ILE A 737 -50.67 -8.14 67.68
C ILE A 737 -51.36 -9.47 67.99
N ARG A 738 -51.05 -10.55 67.26
CA ARG A 738 -51.58 -11.90 67.50
C ARG A 738 -51.30 -12.38 68.92
N LYS A 739 -50.07 -12.16 69.41
CA LYS A 739 -49.65 -12.60 70.74
C LYS A 739 -50.40 -11.88 71.87
N GLN A 740 -50.79 -10.62 71.65
CA GLN A 740 -51.35 -9.76 72.69
C GLN A 740 -52.88 -9.63 72.64
N TYR A 741 -53.49 -9.73 71.46
CA TYR A 741 -54.91 -9.40 71.22
C TYR A 741 -55.70 -10.48 70.45
N GLY A 742 -55.07 -11.61 70.09
CA GLY A 742 -55.73 -12.75 69.46
C GLY A 742 -55.79 -12.70 67.92
N ASP A 743 -56.23 -13.82 67.34
CA ASP A 743 -56.07 -14.11 65.91
C ASP A 743 -56.93 -13.21 64.99
N ILE A 744 -58.09 -12.76 65.47
CA ILE A 744 -59.01 -11.91 64.71
C ILE A 744 -58.40 -10.51 64.50
N LEU A 745 -57.85 -9.91 65.56
CA LEU A 745 -57.24 -8.58 65.48
C LEU A 745 -55.93 -8.63 64.65
N ALA A 746 -55.20 -9.73 64.72
CA ALA A 746 -54.03 -9.97 63.89
C ALA A 746 -54.38 -10.01 62.40
N ALA A 747 -55.42 -10.75 62.01
CA ALA A 747 -55.87 -10.82 60.63
C ALA A 747 -56.30 -9.45 60.08
N ALA A 748 -57.04 -8.66 60.87
CA ALA A 748 -57.43 -7.30 60.50
C ALA A 748 -56.23 -6.37 60.30
N SER A 749 -55.23 -6.45 61.19
CA SER A 749 -53.99 -5.65 61.09
C SER A 749 -53.12 -6.02 59.88
N LEU A 750 -53.14 -7.29 59.46
CA LEU A 750 -52.43 -7.78 58.28
C LEU A 750 -53.06 -7.23 56.98
N ILE A 751 -54.40 -7.22 56.91
CA ILE A 751 -55.11 -6.64 55.77
C ILE A 751 -54.88 -5.12 55.70
N GLY A 752 -54.98 -4.42 56.83
CA GLY A 752 -54.75 -2.97 56.91
C GLY A 752 -53.33 -2.57 56.50
N SER A 753 -52.31 -3.29 57.00
CA SER A 753 -50.92 -3.02 56.65
C SER A 753 -50.58 -3.35 55.18
N MET A 754 -51.19 -4.39 54.60
CA MET A 754 -51.05 -4.71 53.18
C MET A 754 -51.69 -3.66 52.27
N ILE A 755 -52.86 -3.13 52.64
CA ILE A 755 -53.52 -2.03 51.90
C ILE A 755 -52.70 -0.75 51.96
N LEU A 756 -52.11 -0.43 53.12
CA LEU A 756 -51.24 0.74 53.28
C LEU A 756 -49.97 0.59 52.42
N LEU A 757 -49.36 -0.59 52.41
CA LEU A 757 -48.20 -0.90 51.57
C LEU A 757 -48.55 -0.78 50.07
N ALA A 758 -49.70 -1.33 49.65
CA ALA A 758 -50.18 -1.25 48.28
C ALA A 758 -50.48 0.19 47.86
N SER A 759 -51.08 1.00 48.75
CA SER A 759 -51.36 2.41 48.53
C SER A 759 -50.06 3.21 48.41
N PHE A 760 -49.04 2.92 49.22
CA PHE A 760 -47.72 3.54 49.13
C PHE A 760 -47.02 3.17 47.81
N ILE A 761 -47.08 1.90 47.38
CA ILE A 761 -46.55 1.45 46.07
C ILE A 761 -47.25 2.18 44.93
N PHE A 762 -48.57 2.32 45.00
CA PHE A 762 -49.37 3.01 43.98
C PHE A 762 -49.04 4.50 43.92
N PHE A 763 -49.03 5.19 45.06
CA PHE A 763 -48.68 6.61 45.16
C PHE A 763 -47.23 6.86 44.71
N PHE A 764 -46.32 5.95 45.03
CA PHE A 764 -44.92 6.00 44.59
C PHE A 764 -44.77 5.80 43.07
N SER A 765 -45.51 4.84 42.50
CA SER A 765 -45.53 4.58 41.05
C SER A 765 -46.02 5.81 40.28
N ILE A 766 -47.01 6.53 40.81
CA ILE A 766 -47.52 7.77 40.25
C ILE A 766 -46.50 8.92 40.40
N ASN A 767 -45.93 9.13 41.59
CA ASN A 767 -44.92 10.15 41.81
C ASN A 767 -43.66 9.94 40.95
N ARG A 768 -43.27 8.69 40.68
CA ARG A 768 -42.15 8.35 39.78
C ARG A 768 -42.45 8.64 38.30
N ARG A 769 -43.75 8.70 37.93
CA ARG A 769 -44.23 9.10 36.59
C ARG A 769 -44.42 10.62 36.46
N MET A 770 -44.70 11.34 37.55
CA MET A 770 -45.00 12.78 37.52
C MET A 770 -43.84 13.70 37.95
N ALA A 771 -42.84 13.20 38.70
CA ALA A 771 -41.66 13.99 39.03
C ALA A 771 -40.76 14.16 37.79
N PRO A 772 -40.34 15.40 37.42
CA PRO A 772 -39.34 15.58 36.39
C PRO A 772 -38.03 14.95 36.87
N GLN A 773 -37.68 13.78 36.31
CA GLN A 773 -36.36 13.23 36.48
C GLN A 773 -35.36 14.24 35.91
N GLN A 774 -34.75 15.06 36.76
CA GLN A 774 -33.46 15.66 36.40
C GLN A 774 -32.46 14.51 36.30
N LYS A 775 -32.45 13.83 35.14
CA LYS A 775 -31.41 12.88 34.78
C LYS A 775 -30.11 13.68 34.79
N ILE A 776 -29.33 13.53 35.86
CA ILE A 776 -27.96 14.05 35.91
C ILE A 776 -27.25 13.48 34.68
N LYS A 777 -27.04 14.32 33.65
CA LYS A 777 -26.43 13.88 32.41
C LYS A 777 -24.93 13.70 32.66
N ILE A 778 -24.53 12.45 32.88
CA ILE A 778 -23.14 12.10 33.19
C ILE A 778 -22.28 12.40 31.96
N PRO A 779 -21.20 13.21 32.06
CA PRO A 779 -20.31 13.47 30.95
C PRO A 779 -19.60 12.19 30.49
N LYS A 780 -19.39 12.05 29.18
CA LYS A 780 -18.65 10.91 28.61
C LYS A 780 -17.15 11.15 28.73
N LEU A 781 -16.41 10.22 29.31
CA LEU A 781 -14.95 10.24 29.30
C LEU A 781 -14.46 9.80 27.91
N LEU A 782 -13.94 10.74 27.13
CA LEU A 782 -13.46 10.49 25.75
C LEU A 782 -12.02 9.97 25.72
N VAL A 783 -11.17 10.49 26.61
CA VAL A 783 -9.77 10.07 26.74
C VAL A 783 -9.53 9.78 28.22
N ASP A 784 -9.25 8.51 28.53
CA ASP A 784 -8.76 8.08 29.86
C ASP A 784 -7.24 7.93 29.79
N SER A 785 -6.52 8.79 30.51
CA SER A 785 -5.06 8.77 30.54
C SER A 785 -4.46 7.96 31.70
N SER A 786 -5.29 7.21 32.44
CA SER A 786 -4.85 6.48 33.64
C SER A 786 -3.86 5.35 33.34
N GLU A 787 -4.00 4.62 32.23
CA GLU A 787 -3.19 3.44 31.90
C GLU A 787 -1.96 3.73 31.01
N TYR A 788 -1.89 4.93 30.40
CA TYR A 788 -0.88 5.25 29.39
C TYR A 788 0.38 5.91 29.97
N LYS A 789 1.56 5.58 29.40
CA LYS A 789 2.85 6.22 29.70
C LYS A 789 3.22 7.33 28.69
N THR A 790 2.61 7.32 27.50
CA THR A 790 2.79 8.29 26.40
C THR A 790 1.43 8.88 25.98
N SER A 791 1.42 9.85 25.06
CA SER A 791 0.17 10.47 24.60
C SER A 791 -0.80 9.42 24.04
N PRO A 792 -2.03 9.30 24.57
CA PRO A 792 -2.96 8.26 24.16
C PRO A 792 -3.42 8.49 22.72
N PHE A 793 -3.24 7.49 21.86
CA PHE A 793 -3.83 7.44 20.53
C PHE A 793 -5.12 6.63 20.57
N ILE A 794 -6.26 7.27 20.30
CA ILE A 794 -7.57 6.61 20.26
C ILE A 794 -8.02 6.56 18.80
N ASP A 795 -8.01 5.36 18.21
CA ASP A 795 -8.56 5.13 16.87
C ASP A 795 -10.09 5.07 16.96
N ALA A 796 -10.74 6.12 16.48
CA ALA A 796 -12.18 6.26 16.46
C ALA A 796 -12.69 5.99 15.04
N SER A 797 -13.16 4.77 14.80
CA SER A 797 -13.71 4.42 13.50
C SER A 797 -14.96 5.19 13.08
N GLY A 798 -15.20 5.41 11.78
CA GLY A 798 -16.47 5.97 11.29
C GLY A 798 -17.69 5.22 11.85
N ALA A 799 -17.55 3.92 12.12
CA ALA A 799 -18.52 3.10 12.88
C ALA A 799 -18.63 3.49 14.39
N LYS A 800 -17.56 4.02 15.00
CA LYS A 800 -17.49 4.57 16.37
C LYS A 800 -17.66 6.09 16.47
N SER A 801 -17.77 6.82 15.37
CA SER A 801 -18.00 8.27 15.40
C SER A 801 -19.23 8.60 16.26
N GLY A 802 -20.26 7.73 16.19
CA GLY A 802 -21.45 7.75 17.04
C GLY A 802 -21.19 7.53 18.54
N ALA A 803 -20.26 6.64 18.88
CA ALA A 803 -19.86 6.39 20.26
C ALA A 803 -19.01 7.54 20.84
N LEU A 804 -18.13 8.12 20.02
CA LEU A 804 -17.16 9.16 20.41
C LEU A 804 -17.76 10.57 20.44
N LEU A 805 -18.64 10.90 19.48
CA LEU A 805 -19.24 12.23 19.30
C LEU A 805 -20.77 12.25 19.54
N GLY A 806 -21.40 11.09 19.75
CA GLY A 806 -22.86 10.92 19.67
C GLY A 806 -23.27 10.45 18.27
N ASP A 807 -24.29 9.59 18.16
CA ASP A 807 -24.77 9.06 16.88
C ASP A 807 -25.02 10.21 15.91
N VAL A 808 -24.15 10.39 14.93
CA VAL A 808 -24.42 11.28 13.79
C VAL A 808 -25.38 10.54 12.89
N LEU A 809 -26.63 10.40 13.35
CA LEU A 809 -27.73 9.97 12.52
C LEU A 809 -27.89 11.01 11.41
N HIS A 810 -28.03 10.55 10.16
CA HIS A 810 -28.68 11.40 9.16
C HIS A 810 -30.04 11.79 9.74
N ASP A 811 -30.25 13.09 9.92
CA ASP A 811 -31.39 13.67 10.62
C ASP A 811 -32.72 13.04 10.12
N PRO A 812 -33.36 12.15 10.90
CA PRO A 812 -34.62 11.52 10.49
C PRO A 812 -35.76 12.56 10.37
N LEU A 813 -35.54 13.79 10.85
CA LEU A 813 -36.46 14.92 10.73
C LEU A 813 -36.33 15.66 9.40
N GLN A 814 -35.43 15.28 8.48
CA GLN A 814 -35.29 15.90 7.15
C GLN A 814 -35.89 15.01 6.07
N THR A 815 -37.20 15.11 5.86
CA THR A 815 -37.96 14.24 4.93
C THR A 815 -38.69 15.07 3.87
N PHE A 816 -38.80 14.51 2.65
CA PHE A 816 -39.59 15.07 1.56
C PHE A 816 -41.04 14.52 1.56
N SER A 817 -41.99 15.33 1.10
CA SER A 817 -43.35 14.82 0.86
C SER A 817 -43.35 13.68 -0.17
N PRO A 818 -44.11 12.58 0.07
CA PRO A 818 -44.21 11.45 -0.86
C PRO A 818 -44.76 11.80 -2.24
N LEU A 819 -45.41 12.97 -2.36
CA LEU A 819 -46.06 13.47 -3.58
C LEU A 819 -45.07 14.01 -4.62
N HIS A 820 -43.84 14.36 -4.21
CA HIS A 820 -42.83 14.88 -5.12
C HIS A 820 -42.37 13.85 -6.13
N SER A 821 -41.93 14.33 -7.30
CA SER A 821 -41.32 13.49 -8.33
C SER A 821 -39.81 13.60 -8.28
N SER A 822 -39.12 12.48 -8.45
CA SER A 822 -37.68 12.42 -8.64
C SER A 822 -37.33 11.44 -9.78
N TYR A 823 -36.07 11.38 -10.15
CA TYR A 823 -35.58 10.45 -11.16
C TYR A 823 -34.96 9.22 -10.50
N LEU A 824 -35.33 8.05 -11.01
CA LEU A 824 -34.71 6.75 -10.71
C LEU A 824 -34.22 6.14 -12.03
N ASN A 825 -32.92 5.93 -12.17
CA ASN A 825 -32.29 5.41 -13.39
C ASN A 825 -32.76 6.18 -14.64
N ASN A 826 -32.68 7.51 -14.60
CA ASN A 826 -33.11 8.44 -15.65
C ASN A 826 -34.61 8.43 -15.98
N LYS A 827 -35.46 7.75 -15.19
CA LYS A 827 -36.93 7.79 -15.34
C LYS A 827 -37.59 8.58 -14.22
N LYS A 828 -38.43 9.55 -14.57
CA LYS A 828 -39.20 10.35 -13.61
C LYS A 828 -40.30 9.50 -12.97
N SER A 829 -40.38 9.49 -11.65
CA SER A 829 -41.42 8.80 -10.87
C SER A 829 -41.69 9.53 -9.54
N LYS A 830 -42.87 9.33 -8.96
CA LYS A 830 -43.18 9.83 -7.60
C LYS A 830 -42.25 9.18 -6.57
N LEU A 831 -41.81 9.94 -5.56
CA LEU A 831 -40.91 9.48 -4.50
C LEU A 831 -41.46 8.27 -3.76
N ASP A 832 -42.75 8.24 -3.41
CA ASP A 832 -43.31 7.07 -2.73
C ASP A 832 -43.24 5.80 -3.59
N LYS A 833 -43.41 5.91 -4.91
CA LYS A 833 -43.22 4.76 -5.83
C LYS A 833 -41.76 4.31 -5.87
N ILE A 834 -40.81 5.25 -5.92
CA ILE A 834 -39.37 4.96 -5.92
C ILE A 834 -38.97 4.26 -4.61
N VAL A 835 -39.35 4.84 -3.48
CA VAL A 835 -39.04 4.33 -2.13
C VAL A 835 -39.66 2.95 -1.92
N ASN A 836 -40.96 2.78 -2.21
CA ASN A 836 -41.63 1.49 -2.03
C ASN A 836 -41.06 0.41 -2.95
N ARG A 837 -40.61 0.76 -4.16
CA ARG A 837 -39.93 -0.19 -5.06
C ARG A 837 -38.60 -0.67 -4.47
N ILE A 838 -37.77 0.25 -3.98
CA ILE A 838 -36.48 -0.09 -3.38
C ILE A 838 -36.67 -0.90 -2.09
N LEU A 839 -37.66 -0.56 -1.26
CA LEU A 839 -37.99 -1.31 -0.04
C LEU A 839 -38.49 -2.73 -0.32
N LYS A 840 -39.20 -2.98 -1.43
CA LYS A 840 -39.64 -4.33 -1.81
C LYS A 840 -38.51 -5.24 -2.29
N GLU A 841 -37.44 -4.66 -2.85
CA GLU A 841 -36.38 -5.40 -3.54
C GLU A 841 -35.13 -5.69 -2.67
N ASN A 842 -35.12 -5.24 -1.40
CA ASN A 842 -33.97 -5.37 -0.49
C ASN A 842 -34.39 -5.80 0.93
N GLU A 843 -33.45 -6.28 1.74
CA GLU A 843 -33.69 -6.67 3.13
C GLU A 843 -34.05 -5.45 3.99
N LEU A 844 -35.13 -5.58 4.78
CA LEU A 844 -35.69 -4.48 5.55
C LEU A 844 -35.22 -4.52 7.00
N ILE A 845 -34.81 -3.37 7.51
CA ILE A 845 -34.56 -3.17 8.94
C ILE A 845 -35.65 -2.23 9.48
N LYS A 846 -36.44 -2.72 10.43
CA LYS A 846 -37.55 -1.98 11.05
C LYS A 846 -37.21 -1.60 12.49
N LYS A 847 -37.48 -0.35 12.86
CA LYS A 847 -37.36 0.16 14.23
C LYS A 847 -38.49 1.14 14.49
N ASP A 848 -39.41 0.81 15.38
CA ASP A 848 -40.61 1.61 15.74
C ASP A 848 -41.36 2.22 14.53
N ASN A 849 -41.23 3.54 14.31
CA ASN A 849 -41.90 4.32 13.25
C ASN A 849 -41.07 4.52 11.97
N TYR A 850 -39.97 3.77 11.84
CA TYR A 850 -38.94 3.94 10.82
C TYR A 850 -38.61 2.62 10.13
N ILE A 851 -38.55 2.65 8.80
CA ILE A 851 -38.16 1.51 7.97
C ILE A 851 -37.02 1.97 7.07
N PHE A 852 -35.92 1.22 7.03
CA PHE A 852 -34.83 1.50 6.10
C PHE A 852 -34.27 0.25 5.44
N THR A 853 -33.57 0.46 4.33
CA THR A 853 -32.86 -0.59 3.61
C THR A 853 -31.60 -0.03 2.93
N TYR A 854 -30.57 -0.85 2.83
CA TYR A 854 -29.41 -0.59 2.00
C TYR A 854 -29.64 -1.16 0.61
N THR A 855 -29.24 -0.43 -0.42
CA THR A 855 -29.39 -0.88 -1.79
C THR A 855 -28.22 -1.78 -2.20
N LYS A 856 -28.44 -2.66 -3.19
CA LYS A 856 -27.33 -3.34 -3.86
C LYS A 856 -26.49 -2.32 -4.65
N PRO A 857 -25.14 -2.37 -4.57
CA PRO A 857 -24.28 -1.44 -5.28
C PRO A 857 -24.58 -1.38 -6.79
N LYS A 858 -24.51 -0.17 -7.36
CA LYS A 858 -24.70 0.17 -8.78
C LYS A 858 -26.07 -0.15 -9.38
N LYS A 859 -27.11 -0.30 -8.55
CA LYS A 859 -28.46 -0.68 -9.01
C LYS A 859 -29.40 0.51 -9.24
N TYR A 860 -29.33 1.54 -8.39
CA TYR A 860 -30.24 2.68 -8.42
C TYR A 860 -29.47 4.00 -8.44
N PHE A 861 -29.83 4.87 -9.37
CA PHE A 861 -29.21 6.17 -9.56
C PHE A 861 -30.28 7.27 -9.57
N THR A 862 -29.94 8.44 -9.05
CA THR A 862 -30.72 9.67 -9.12
C THR A 862 -29.82 10.81 -9.58
N PHE A 863 -30.39 11.93 -10.02
CA PHE A 863 -29.58 13.08 -10.43
C PHE A 863 -29.07 13.86 -9.21
N GLY A 864 -27.78 14.15 -9.23
CA GLY A 864 -27.12 15.07 -8.32
C GLY A 864 -26.54 16.26 -9.06
N TYR A 865 -26.33 17.35 -8.34
CA TYR A 865 -25.66 18.54 -8.88
C TYR A 865 -24.43 18.84 -8.04
N ASN A 866 -23.24 18.71 -8.63
CA ASN A 866 -21.97 19.02 -7.97
C ASN A 866 -21.13 19.94 -8.86
N ASN A 867 -20.67 21.09 -8.34
CA ASN A 867 -19.79 22.02 -9.04
C ASN A 867 -20.16 22.33 -10.50
N LYS A 868 -21.46 22.55 -10.78
CA LYS A 868 -22.03 22.85 -12.11
C LYS A 868 -22.10 21.69 -13.10
N ILE A 869 -21.88 20.46 -12.66
CA ILE A 869 -22.03 19.24 -13.47
C ILE A 869 -23.21 18.43 -12.92
N GLU A 870 -24.11 18.00 -13.81
CA GLU A 870 -25.13 17.01 -13.49
C GLU A 870 -24.48 15.62 -13.48
N GLU A 871 -24.56 14.92 -12.35
CA GLU A 871 -23.98 13.58 -12.19
C GLU A 871 -25.05 12.59 -11.75
N ASN A 872 -24.89 11.33 -12.17
CA ASN A 872 -25.71 10.23 -11.67
C ASN A 872 -25.19 9.79 -10.32
N ASN A 873 -25.90 10.17 -9.26
CA ASN A 873 -25.60 9.78 -7.90
C ASN A 873 -26.24 8.44 -7.59
N GLU A 874 -25.44 7.51 -7.10
CA GLU A 874 -25.92 6.21 -6.62
C GLU A 874 -26.74 6.38 -5.34
N ILE A 875 -27.92 5.77 -5.29
CA ILE A 875 -28.74 5.72 -4.09
C ILE A 875 -28.23 4.56 -3.23
N LEU A 876 -27.49 4.85 -2.16
CA LEU A 876 -26.88 3.85 -1.25
C LEU A 876 -27.87 3.28 -0.22
N SER A 877 -28.84 4.08 0.21
CA SER A 877 -29.84 3.69 1.20
C SER A 877 -31.14 4.47 1.01
N VAL A 878 -32.25 3.88 1.43
CA VAL A 878 -33.57 4.54 1.43
C VAL A 878 -34.25 4.34 2.77
N ASN A 879 -34.82 5.43 3.27
CA ASN A 879 -35.46 5.51 4.57
C ASN A 879 -36.92 5.99 4.41
N LYS A 880 -37.85 5.36 5.13
CA LYS A 880 -39.28 5.74 5.19
C LYS A 880 -39.69 5.92 6.65
N TYR A 881 -40.19 7.10 6.97
CA TYR A 881 -40.59 7.48 8.34
C TYR A 881 -42.06 7.93 8.37
N LYS A 882 -42.81 7.50 9.40
CA LYS A 882 -44.15 8.04 9.68
C LYS A 882 -44.03 9.32 10.50
N PHE A 883 -44.00 10.47 9.82
CA PHE A 883 -43.95 11.78 10.47
C PHE A 883 -45.33 12.21 10.98
N LYS A 884 -45.43 12.54 12.28
CA LYS A 884 -46.60 13.16 12.90
C LYS A 884 -46.28 14.63 13.22
N GLY A 885 -46.51 15.53 12.27
CA GLY A 885 -46.25 16.96 12.41
C GLY A 885 -46.65 17.75 11.16
N SER A 886 -46.55 19.08 11.22
CA SER A 886 -46.82 19.96 10.08
C SER A 886 -45.63 20.02 9.11
N LEU A 887 -45.93 20.00 7.81
CA LEU A 887 -44.94 20.18 6.74
C LEU A 887 -44.95 21.63 6.26
N ILE A 888 -43.79 22.12 5.81
CA ILE A 888 -43.64 23.44 5.21
C ILE A 888 -43.71 23.28 3.69
N LYS A 889 -44.61 24.04 3.07
CA LYS A 889 -44.71 24.21 1.63
C LYS A 889 -44.03 25.52 1.22
N LEU A 890 -42.96 25.41 0.44
CA LEU A 890 -42.25 26.51 -0.18
C LEU A 890 -42.65 26.60 -1.65
N ILE A 891 -43.01 27.79 -2.12
CA ILE A 891 -43.38 28.04 -3.51
C ILE A 891 -42.46 29.14 -4.04
N THR A 892 -41.81 28.88 -5.17
CA THR A 892 -40.98 29.89 -5.86
C THR A 892 -41.83 30.82 -6.72
N GLU A 893 -41.31 32.00 -7.08
CA GLU A 893 -41.96 32.91 -8.05
C GLU A 893 -42.27 32.22 -9.39
N SER A 894 -41.44 31.23 -9.79
CA SER A 894 -41.65 30.41 -10.99
C SER A 894 -42.74 29.32 -10.85
N GLY A 895 -43.47 29.28 -9.73
CA GLY A 895 -44.52 28.29 -9.44
C GLY A 895 -44.01 26.90 -9.06
N LYS A 896 -42.68 26.68 -8.94
CA LYS A 896 -42.11 25.41 -8.47
C LYS A 896 -42.35 25.25 -6.96
N GLU A 897 -42.90 24.11 -6.55
CA GLU A 897 -43.27 23.80 -5.17
C GLU A 897 -42.32 22.79 -4.52
N LEU A 898 -41.97 22.99 -3.25
CA LEU A 898 -41.22 22.06 -2.42
C LEU A 898 -41.93 21.90 -1.08
N ILE A 899 -42.19 20.65 -0.66
CA ILE A 899 -42.89 20.32 0.59
C ILE A 899 -41.98 19.42 1.40
N VAL A 900 -41.54 19.93 2.54
CA VAL A 900 -40.53 19.30 3.40
C VAL A 900 -40.87 19.52 4.88
N THR A 901 -40.20 18.79 5.76
CA THR A 901 -40.27 19.03 7.21
C THR A 901 -39.60 20.37 7.59
N PRO A 902 -39.98 21.00 8.73
CA PRO A 902 -39.40 22.27 9.18
C PRO A 902 -37.86 22.30 9.28
N GLU A 903 -37.28 21.18 9.70
CA GLU A 903 -35.83 20.99 9.88
C GLU A 903 -35.05 20.82 8.57
N HIS A 904 -35.75 20.58 7.45
CA HIS A 904 -35.11 20.26 6.18
C HIS A 904 -34.31 21.45 5.65
N LYS A 905 -33.02 21.27 5.39
CA LYS A 905 -32.17 22.33 4.86
C LYS A 905 -32.34 22.45 3.35
N VAL A 906 -32.76 23.63 2.89
CA VAL A 906 -32.97 23.94 1.48
C VAL A 906 -31.84 24.84 0.97
N ALA A 907 -31.37 24.58 -0.25
CA ALA A 907 -30.34 25.37 -0.89
C ALA A 907 -30.88 26.74 -1.31
N VAL A 908 -30.21 27.79 -0.86
CA VAL A 908 -30.48 29.19 -1.21
C VAL A 908 -29.23 29.87 -1.76
N LYS A 909 -29.44 30.84 -2.63
CA LYS A 909 -28.37 31.63 -3.22
C LYS A 909 -27.88 32.68 -2.20
N GLY A 910 -26.63 32.53 -1.76
CA GLY A 910 -25.93 33.47 -0.88
C GLY A 910 -25.20 34.59 -1.64
N LEU A 911 -24.54 35.48 -0.88
CA LEU A 911 -23.67 36.52 -1.42
C LEU A 911 -22.53 35.90 -2.26
N PHE A 912 -22.14 36.55 -3.36
CA PHE A 912 -21.11 36.08 -4.30
C PHE A 912 -21.39 34.71 -4.96
N ASN A 913 -22.64 34.37 -5.25
CA ASN A 913 -23.03 33.07 -5.86
C ASN A 913 -22.66 31.83 -5.03
N LYS A 914 -22.33 31.96 -3.73
CA LYS A 914 -22.16 30.80 -2.85
C LYS A 914 -23.51 30.14 -2.57
N ILE A 915 -23.53 28.81 -2.57
CA ILE A 915 -24.70 28.02 -2.17
C ILE A 915 -24.70 27.91 -0.65
N ASN A 916 -25.76 28.38 0.00
CA ASN A 916 -25.99 28.23 1.43
C ASN A 916 -27.17 27.30 1.67
N TYR A 917 -27.18 26.58 2.79
CA TYR A 917 -28.26 25.68 3.18
C TYR A 917 -28.96 26.21 4.43
N ILE A 918 -30.25 26.57 4.31
CA ILE A 918 -31.04 27.14 5.41
C ILE A 918 -32.21 26.19 5.71
N ARG A 919 -32.52 25.96 7.00
CA ARG A 919 -33.69 25.17 7.41
C ARG A 919 -34.98 25.78 6.87
N ALA A 920 -35.91 24.95 6.43
CA ALA A 920 -37.15 25.35 5.78
C ALA A 920 -37.98 26.34 6.62
N ASP A 921 -38.01 26.17 7.94
CA ASP A 921 -38.71 27.06 8.88
C ASP A 921 -38.08 28.46 9.03
N LYS A 922 -36.80 28.59 8.68
CA LYS A 922 -36.06 29.87 8.71
C LYS A 922 -36.03 30.58 7.36
N ILE A 923 -36.63 29.99 6.31
CA ILE A 923 -36.69 30.60 4.99
C ILE A 923 -37.74 31.69 4.97
N LYS A 924 -37.26 32.92 4.84
CA LYS A 924 -38.07 34.13 4.61
C LYS A 924 -38.14 34.47 3.11
N SER A 925 -39.15 35.25 2.69
CA SER A 925 -39.36 35.71 1.31
C SER A 925 -38.13 36.30 0.61
N ARG A 926 -37.21 36.93 1.36
CA ARG A 926 -35.95 37.48 0.84
C ARG A 926 -34.93 36.44 0.33
N HIS A 927 -35.10 35.16 0.66
CA HIS A 927 -34.15 34.12 0.25
C HIS A 927 -34.51 33.58 -1.13
N ARG A 928 -33.54 33.60 -2.04
CA ARG A 928 -33.70 33.03 -3.39
C ARG A 928 -33.37 31.54 -3.35
N LEU A 929 -34.38 30.69 -3.47
CA LEU A 929 -34.19 29.24 -3.62
C LEU A 929 -33.44 28.95 -4.92
N ILE A 930 -32.54 27.96 -4.88
CA ILE A 930 -31.87 27.49 -6.10
C ILE A 930 -32.78 26.47 -6.78
N THR A 931 -33.17 26.76 -8.02
CA THR A 931 -33.92 25.85 -8.88
C THR A 931 -33.07 25.47 -10.09
N LEU A 932 -33.20 24.22 -10.53
CA LEU A 932 -32.72 23.81 -11.86
C LEU A 932 -33.69 24.37 -12.90
N ASN A 933 -33.19 24.86 -14.03
CA ASN A 933 -34.03 25.40 -15.11
C ASN A 933 -34.90 24.30 -15.72
#